data_AF-A0A5C5VUK0-F1
#
_entry.id   AF-A0A5C5VUK0-F1
#
_cell.length_a   1.000
_cell.length_b   1.000
_cell.length_c   1.000
_cell.angle_alpha   90.00
_cell.angle_beta   90.00
_cell.angle_gamma   90.00
#
_symmetry.space_group_name_H-M   'P 1'
#
loop_
_entity.id
_entity.type
_entity.pdbx_description
1 polymer ?
#
loop_
_entity_poly.entity_id
_entity_poly.type
_entity_poly.pdbx_seq_one_letter_code
_entity_poly.pdbx_strand_id
1 'polypeptide(L)'
;MRFTKWMAGIVGLCCSALAIAGQMAGATAATRTAATSRISDATDATGIEPSQLGAFQPDLIIVPFDWSGVPTTGEGEPGFGPPDGPRGACCLTSPSGLRLCVVVPEAFCAAHNGEYQGDGTTCMDNPCDLPTPQVGACCVVTADGVPHCFVTTERRCMRAGGTYQGAGTSCETNPCNAPQPLRGACCITSASGAVFCVVTTQAFCESHSGHYQGDGTNCQSHPCQNTPELGACCVVGNTGGFCVVVTQAQCEMHNGQYQGDGSTCPNPACDQTPPETGACCVARPGATAICVVTTQANCDTHNGVYQGDGTNCQNHPCPLPAVGACCITRPDEPPHCGVATEAACAAAGGVYAGDGTNCMSNPCPTPDRGACCVNNPNGLLCFVGTPAQCAAANGTYQGNGTNCMSNPCPQPALGACCVHTSSGGITCVMRTEAQCAAQGGTFQGNGTNCTSNPCPQPALGACCVTSAAGIQCLMRTEAQCAALGGHFQGNGTLCSNTICTPPATGACCILDGGAIQCLIRTEAQCAAIGGHYQGNGTNCATNPCPPPALGACCVASADGVQCLMRTAAQCQAMGGQYHGDGTSCTSQPCPQPPRGACCISNPGAPPFCVLLTPAQCASEGGAYQGDNTACNDATCVPTGLGACCVVGGGLIQCLMRTEAQCAALGGVFRGVGTSCASNPCNNTAVGACCVNSPNGGVMCVMTSQPQCAAMGGAFQGAGTNCMNQPCR
;
A
#
# COMPACT_ATOMS: atom_id res chain seq x y z
N MET A 1 2.03 33.15 -1.66
CA MET A 1 1.61 32.76 -3.03
C MET A 1 1.00 31.38 -2.93
N ARG A 2 -0.25 31.03 -3.23
CA ARG A 2 -1.52 31.64 -3.67
C ARG A 2 -2.60 30.75 -2.99
N PHE A 3 -3.57 31.26 -2.21
CA PHE A 3 -4.94 31.68 -2.63
C PHE A 3 -5.64 30.64 -3.53
N THR A 4 -6.87 30.12 -3.32
CA THR A 4 -7.98 30.39 -2.37
C THR A 4 -9.09 29.34 -2.56
N LYS A 5 -9.86 29.09 -1.49
CA LYS A 5 -11.31 28.81 -1.34
C LYS A 5 -12.19 28.76 -2.60
N TRP A 6 -13.23 27.92 -2.58
CA TRP A 6 -14.63 28.34 -2.84
C TRP A 6 -15.63 27.48 -2.05
N MET A 7 -16.36 28.12 -1.13
CA MET A 7 -17.66 27.71 -0.56
C MET A 7 -18.71 28.64 -1.16
N ALA A 8 -19.92 28.09 -1.37
CA ALA A 8 -21.27 28.71 -1.32
C ALA A 8 -21.50 30.03 -2.11
N GLY A 9 -22.56 30.21 -2.90
CA GLY A 9 -23.92 29.72 -2.76
C GLY A 9 -24.86 30.94 -2.71
N ILE A 10 -25.93 30.87 -3.51
CA ILE A 10 -27.28 31.41 -3.24
C ILE A 10 -27.57 32.90 -3.60
N VAL A 11 -28.59 33.03 -4.49
CA VAL A 11 -29.60 34.13 -4.66
C VAL A 11 -29.08 35.45 -5.24
N GLY A 12 -29.73 36.10 -6.21
CA GLY A 12 -31.00 35.89 -6.90
C GLY A 12 -31.46 37.21 -7.54
N LEU A 13 -32.35 37.09 -8.52
CA LEU A 13 -33.39 38.05 -8.95
C LEU A 13 -33.02 39.32 -9.75
N CYS A 14 -33.65 39.33 -10.95
CA CYS A 14 -34.46 40.38 -11.56
C CYS A 14 -33.82 41.56 -12.31
N CYS A 15 -34.06 41.52 -13.64
CA CYS A 15 -34.73 42.53 -14.47
C CYS A 15 -34.52 44.01 -14.13
N SER A 16 -34.05 44.80 -15.12
CA SER A 16 -34.94 45.62 -15.98
C SER A 16 -34.16 46.55 -16.92
N ALA A 17 -34.52 46.46 -18.21
CA ALA A 17 -34.94 47.54 -19.11
C ALA A 17 -34.00 48.71 -19.56
N LEU A 18 -33.82 48.75 -20.88
CA LEU A 18 -34.02 49.87 -21.84
C LEU A 18 -33.21 51.19 -21.74
N ALA A 19 -32.55 51.53 -22.87
CA ALA A 19 -32.69 52.76 -23.69
C ALA A 19 -31.36 53.02 -24.45
N ILE A 20 -31.25 52.81 -25.76
CA ILE A 20 -31.66 53.64 -26.93
C ILE A 20 -30.75 54.86 -27.20
N ALA A 21 -30.20 54.82 -28.43
CA ALA A 21 -29.84 55.89 -29.38
C ALA A 21 -28.45 56.56 -29.32
N GLY A 22 -27.82 56.63 -30.51
CA GLY A 22 -27.05 57.83 -30.90
C GLY A 22 -25.85 57.68 -31.83
N GLN A 23 -26.12 57.63 -33.15
CA GLN A 23 -25.39 58.34 -34.24
C GLN A 23 -23.98 57.88 -34.68
N MET A 24 -23.79 57.40 -35.92
CA MET A 24 -23.75 58.07 -37.25
C MET A 24 -22.37 58.68 -37.62
N ALA A 25 -21.83 58.19 -38.75
CA ALA A 25 -21.10 58.88 -39.83
C ALA A 25 -19.69 58.35 -40.16
N GLY A 26 -19.48 58.06 -41.45
CA GLY A 26 -18.14 57.85 -42.03
C GLY A 26 -18.12 56.97 -43.28
N ALA A 27 -18.73 57.43 -44.37
CA ALA A 27 -18.67 56.78 -45.69
C ALA A 27 -17.47 57.27 -46.51
N THR A 28 -16.96 56.42 -47.42
CA THR A 28 -16.58 56.65 -48.84
C THR A 28 -15.63 55.54 -49.29
N ALA A 29 -15.52 55.09 -50.54
CA ALA A 29 -16.38 54.97 -51.72
C ALA A 29 -15.50 54.31 -52.81
N ALA A 30 -15.98 53.30 -53.53
CA ALA A 30 -15.48 52.95 -54.87
C ALA A 30 -16.53 52.18 -55.68
N THR A 31 -17.11 52.91 -56.64
CA THR A 31 -17.80 52.59 -57.92
C THR A 31 -17.90 51.11 -58.38
N ARG A 32 -19.10 50.56 -58.66
CA ARG A 32 -19.92 50.59 -59.93
C ARG A 32 -19.15 50.05 -61.15
N THR A 33 -19.57 49.09 -62.00
CA THR A 33 -20.88 48.82 -62.66
C THR A 33 -20.85 47.45 -63.38
N ALA A 34 -22.02 46.98 -63.84
CA ALA A 34 -22.39 45.64 -64.30
C ALA A 34 -22.08 45.24 -65.77
N ALA A 35 -22.18 43.91 -65.98
CA ALA A 35 -22.70 43.14 -67.13
C ALA A 35 -21.98 43.16 -68.50
N THR A 36 -21.57 41.98 -68.98
CA THR A 36 -22.20 41.21 -70.10
C THR A 36 -21.36 40.00 -70.56
N SER A 37 -22.08 38.97 -71.01
CA SER A 37 -21.77 37.72 -71.76
C SER A 37 -20.38 37.48 -72.37
N ARG A 38 -19.94 36.20 -72.38
CA ARG A 38 -19.69 35.40 -73.62
C ARG A 38 -19.30 33.94 -73.33
N ILE A 39 -19.84 33.04 -74.16
CA ILE A 39 -19.45 31.64 -74.38
C ILE A 39 -18.23 31.61 -75.30
N SER A 40 -17.24 30.75 -75.05
CA SER A 40 -16.32 30.15 -76.06
C SER A 40 -15.53 28.96 -75.46
N ASP A 41 -15.79 27.77 -76.02
CA ASP A 41 -14.87 26.68 -76.40
C ASP A 41 -13.68 26.24 -75.53
N ALA A 42 -13.61 24.93 -75.24
CA ALA A 42 -12.63 24.02 -75.87
C ALA A 42 -12.93 22.55 -75.55
N THR A 43 -12.74 21.74 -76.59
CA THR A 43 -12.97 20.30 -76.83
C THR A 43 -11.84 19.38 -76.36
N ASP A 44 -12.10 18.07 -76.53
CA ASP A 44 -11.25 16.85 -76.42
C ASP A 44 -11.24 16.14 -75.06
N ALA A 45 -11.47 14.82 -74.95
CA ALA A 45 -11.23 13.74 -75.91
C ALA A 45 -12.30 12.63 -75.90
N THR A 46 -12.39 11.97 -77.05
CA THR A 46 -13.27 10.87 -77.45
C THR A 46 -12.67 9.48 -77.18
N GLY A 47 -13.54 8.48 -77.00
CA GLY A 47 -13.44 7.23 -77.77
C GLY A 47 -13.07 5.93 -77.05
N ILE A 48 -14.08 5.13 -76.66
CA ILE A 48 -14.15 3.67 -76.94
C ILE A 48 -15.62 3.31 -77.25
N GLU A 49 -15.87 2.70 -78.41
CA GLU A 49 -17.10 2.01 -78.87
C GLU A 49 -16.74 0.52 -79.17
N PRO A 50 -17.65 -0.40 -79.58
CA PRO A 50 -18.95 -0.77 -79.01
C PRO A 50 -19.19 -2.32 -78.99
N SER A 51 -20.22 -2.78 -78.27
CA SER A 51 -21.08 -3.99 -78.45
C SER A 51 -21.51 -4.48 -77.06
N GLN A 52 -22.78 -4.48 -76.63
CA GLN A 52 -24.02 -4.96 -77.24
C GLN A 52 -25.22 -4.18 -76.65
N LEU A 53 -26.21 -3.82 -77.47
CA LEU A 53 -27.48 -3.22 -77.05
C LEU A 53 -28.54 -4.32 -76.86
N GLY A 54 -29.33 -4.21 -75.78
CA GLY A 54 -30.51 -5.03 -75.52
C GLY A 54 -31.35 -4.54 -74.34
N ALA A 55 -32.05 -3.42 -74.54
CA ALA A 55 -33.30 -2.97 -73.90
C ALA A 55 -33.54 -3.16 -72.38
N PHE A 56 -33.61 -2.04 -71.62
CA PHE A 56 -34.55 -1.82 -70.50
C PHE A 56 -34.76 -0.31 -70.24
N GLN A 57 -36.01 0.13 -70.13
CA GLN A 57 -36.47 1.46 -69.63
C GLN A 57 -37.49 1.19 -68.49
N PRO A 58 -37.90 2.18 -67.66
CA PRO A 58 -37.15 3.25 -66.99
C PRO A 58 -37.47 3.33 -65.47
N ASP A 59 -36.95 4.38 -64.81
CA ASP A 59 -37.30 4.93 -63.48
C ASP A 59 -36.52 4.46 -62.25
N LEU A 60 -35.29 4.96 -62.11
CA LEU A 60 -34.62 5.14 -60.82
C LEU A 60 -33.88 6.48 -60.80
N ILE A 61 -34.39 7.46 -60.05
CA ILE A 61 -33.67 8.69 -59.70
C ILE A 61 -33.03 8.47 -58.33
N ILE A 62 -31.72 8.27 -58.31
CA ILE A 62 -30.89 8.43 -57.11
C ILE A 62 -30.34 9.87 -57.17
N VAL A 63 -30.76 10.72 -56.23
CA VAL A 63 -30.07 12.00 -55.98
C VAL A 63 -29.17 11.85 -54.75
N PRO A 64 -27.84 11.96 -54.88
CA PRO A 64 -26.97 12.18 -53.75
C PRO A 64 -27.10 13.66 -53.31
N PHE A 65 -27.59 13.91 -52.10
CA PHE A 65 -27.55 15.25 -51.51
C PHE A 65 -26.21 15.45 -50.79
N ASP A 66 -25.37 16.29 -51.39
CA ASP A 66 -24.14 16.83 -50.80
C ASP A 66 -24.51 17.92 -49.78
N TRP A 67 -24.02 17.80 -48.54
CA TRP A 67 -24.23 18.75 -47.45
C TRP A 67 -23.04 19.70 -47.25
N SER A 68 -22.31 20.03 -48.31
CA SER A 68 -21.28 21.08 -48.28
C SER A 68 -21.84 22.45 -48.73
N GLY A 69 -22.76 23.05 -47.95
CA GLY A 69 -23.05 24.48 -48.14
C GLY A 69 -24.40 25.03 -47.68
N VAL A 70 -24.74 24.98 -46.38
CA VAL A 70 -25.84 25.80 -45.84
C VAL A 70 -25.34 26.64 -44.64
N PRO A 71 -25.53 27.98 -44.66
CA PRO A 71 -25.02 28.89 -43.63
C PRO A 71 -25.87 28.85 -42.36
N THR A 72 -25.20 28.94 -41.21
CA THR A 72 -25.80 29.03 -39.87
C THR A 72 -26.51 30.36 -39.65
N THR A 73 -27.81 30.32 -39.38
CA THR A 73 -28.54 31.45 -38.75
C THR A 73 -29.47 30.95 -37.64
N GLY A 74 -29.27 31.46 -36.42
CA GLY A 74 -30.34 31.90 -35.51
C GLY A 74 -31.19 30.87 -34.75
N GLU A 75 -30.72 30.53 -33.55
CA GLU A 75 -31.42 30.32 -32.25
C GLU A 75 -32.87 29.76 -32.18
N GLY A 76 -33.05 28.63 -31.45
CA GLY A 76 -34.32 28.27 -30.78
C GLY A 76 -34.60 26.77 -30.54
N GLU A 77 -34.08 26.20 -29.43
CA GLU A 77 -34.47 24.91 -28.75
C GLU A 77 -34.21 23.54 -29.45
N PRO A 78 -34.21 22.41 -28.69
CA PRO A 78 -33.13 21.90 -27.88
C PRO A 78 -32.39 20.68 -28.50
N GLY A 79 -31.12 20.58 -28.13
CA GLY A 79 -30.13 19.54 -28.44
C GLY A 79 -30.57 18.22 -29.08
N PHE A 80 -30.11 18.01 -30.31
CA PHE A 80 -29.66 16.70 -30.78
C PHE A 80 -28.26 16.85 -31.37
N GLY A 81 -27.28 16.25 -30.70
CA GLY A 81 -25.95 16.02 -31.27
C GLY A 81 -26.00 15.02 -32.44
N PRO A 82 -24.85 14.71 -33.08
CA PRO A 82 -24.80 13.87 -34.27
C PRO A 82 -25.35 12.46 -33.98
N PRO A 83 -26.14 11.83 -34.87
CA PRO A 83 -26.82 10.58 -34.56
C PRO A 83 -25.92 9.39 -34.86
N ASP A 84 -25.02 9.04 -33.94
CA ASP A 84 -24.39 7.71 -33.91
C ASP A 84 -25.33 6.72 -33.18
N GLY A 85 -26.49 6.48 -33.78
CA GLY A 85 -27.46 5.47 -33.36
C GLY A 85 -27.75 4.49 -34.50
N PRO A 86 -28.27 3.28 -34.21
CA PRO A 86 -28.64 2.33 -35.24
C PRO A 86 -29.68 2.96 -36.19
N ARG A 87 -29.54 2.68 -37.49
CA ARG A 87 -30.37 3.22 -38.57
C ARG A 87 -31.13 2.08 -39.24
N GLY A 88 -32.34 2.38 -39.70
CA GLY A 88 -33.24 1.41 -40.31
C GLY A 88 -34.16 2.07 -41.33
N ALA A 89 -34.89 1.28 -42.09
CA ALA A 89 -35.84 1.75 -43.08
C ALA A 89 -37.04 2.43 -42.42
N CYS A 90 -37.34 3.65 -42.85
CA CYS A 90 -38.47 4.46 -42.43
C CYS A 90 -39.43 4.70 -43.58
N CYS A 91 -40.70 4.39 -43.37
CA CYS A 91 -41.77 4.49 -44.37
C CYS A 91 -42.55 5.78 -44.20
N LEU A 92 -42.30 6.76 -45.06
CA LEU A 92 -42.96 8.06 -45.06
C LEU A 92 -44.06 8.07 -46.12
N THR A 93 -45.29 8.45 -45.75
CA THR A 93 -46.39 8.57 -46.72
C THR A 93 -46.59 10.04 -47.07
N SER A 94 -46.47 10.40 -48.34
CA SER A 94 -46.75 11.76 -48.79
C SER A 94 -48.26 12.06 -48.73
N PRO A 95 -48.67 13.35 -48.70
CA PRO A 95 -50.08 13.73 -48.81
C PRO A 95 -50.75 13.27 -50.12
N SER A 96 -49.96 12.96 -51.14
CA SER A 96 -50.41 12.39 -52.43
C SER A 96 -50.51 10.86 -52.44
N GLY A 97 -50.26 10.19 -51.30
CA GLY A 97 -50.40 8.73 -51.15
C GLY A 97 -49.19 7.91 -51.63
N LEU A 98 -48.08 8.56 -51.99
CA LEU A 98 -46.85 7.87 -52.39
C LEU A 98 -46.05 7.51 -51.13
N ARG A 99 -45.66 6.24 -50.97
CA ARG A 99 -44.84 5.77 -49.85
C ARG A 99 -43.36 5.79 -50.24
N LEU A 100 -42.56 6.53 -49.48
CA LEU A 100 -41.12 6.68 -49.68
C LEU A 100 -40.36 5.96 -48.56
N CYS A 101 -39.42 5.09 -48.93
CA CYS A 101 -38.51 4.43 -47.99
C CYS A 101 -37.19 5.18 -47.89
N VAL A 102 -36.78 5.55 -46.68
CA VAL A 102 -35.48 6.18 -46.39
C VAL A 102 -34.80 5.52 -45.19
N VAL A 103 -33.47 5.36 -45.21
CA VAL A 103 -32.73 4.78 -44.09
C VAL A 103 -32.28 5.89 -43.13
N VAL A 104 -32.93 6.00 -41.98
CA VAL A 104 -32.75 7.08 -40.99
C VAL A 104 -32.82 6.51 -39.56
N PRO A 105 -32.42 7.27 -38.52
CA PRO A 105 -32.65 6.86 -37.13
C PRO A 105 -34.15 6.89 -36.76
N GLU A 106 -34.58 6.02 -35.83
CA GLU A 106 -35.97 5.90 -35.38
C GLU A 106 -36.59 7.25 -34.96
N ALA A 107 -35.85 8.06 -34.20
CA ALA A 107 -36.32 9.36 -33.72
C ALA A 107 -36.66 10.34 -34.87
N PHE A 108 -35.91 10.29 -35.97
CA PHE A 108 -36.17 11.10 -37.14
C PHE A 108 -37.41 10.60 -37.91
N CYS A 109 -37.59 9.28 -37.96
CA CYS A 109 -38.76 8.64 -38.57
C CYS A 109 -40.06 9.03 -37.84
N ALA A 110 -40.05 8.95 -36.51
CA ALA A 110 -41.17 9.33 -35.66
C ALA A 110 -41.51 10.83 -35.77
N ALA A 111 -40.49 11.70 -35.85
CA ALA A 111 -40.68 13.14 -36.00
C ALA A 111 -41.39 13.55 -37.31
N HIS A 112 -41.36 12.69 -38.34
CA HIS A 112 -41.98 12.94 -39.64
C HIS A 112 -43.22 12.06 -39.89
N ASN A 113 -43.83 11.49 -38.84
CA ASN A 113 -44.99 10.60 -38.91
C ASN A 113 -44.78 9.37 -39.84
N GLY A 114 -43.54 8.86 -39.89
CA GLY A 114 -43.20 7.64 -40.61
C GLY A 114 -43.28 6.39 -39.74
N GLU A 115 -43.41 5.23 -40.39
CA GLU A 115 -43.43 3.92 -39.73
C GLU A 115 -42.05 3.27 -39.82
N TYR A 116 -41.39 3.04 -38.68
CA TYR A 116 -40.01 2.53 -38.60
C TYR A 116 -40.00 1.01 -38.61
N GLN A 117 -39.21 0.40 -39.50
CA GLN A 117 -39.20 -1.06 -39.73
C GLN A 117 -38.16 -1.82 -38.89
N GLY A 118 -37.48 -1.12 -37.97
CA GLY A 118 -36.47 -1.69 -37.08
C GLY A 118 -35.03 -1.50 -37.56
N ASP A 119 -34.09 -1.63 -36.64
CA ASP A 119 -32.66 -1.35 -36.87
C ASP A 119 -32.01 -2.34 -37.85
N GLY A 120 -31.16 -1.83 -38.76
CA GLY A 120 -30.45 -2.65 -39.76
C GLY A 120 -31.27 -3.03 -41.00
N THR A 121 -32.54 -2.63 -41.07
CA THR A 121 -33.37 -2.80 -42.27
C THR A 121 -32.99 -1.80 -43.36
N THR A 122 -33.00 -2.25 -44.62
CA THR A 122 -32.62 -1.43 -45.79
C THR A 122 -33.81 -1.22 -46.71
N CYS A 123 -33.72 -0.23 -47.59
CA CYS A 123 -34.74 0.03 -48.61
C CYS A 123 -34.52 -0.78 -49.91
N MET A 124 -33.62 -1.76 -49.94
CA MET A 124 -33.32 -2.54 -51.16
C MET A 124 -34.53 -3.33 -51.68
N ASP A 125 -35.36 -3.88 -50.77
CA ASP A 125 -36.59 -4.61 -51.12
C ASP A 125 -37.87 -3.81 -50.81
N ASN A 126 -37.75 -2.49 -50.59
CA ASN A 126 -38.80 -1.55 -50.17
C ASN A 126 -39.83 -2.14 -49.17
N PRO A 127 -39.48 -2.30 -47.88
CA PRO A 127 -40.37 -2.87 -46.86
C PRO A 127 -41.63 -2.03 -46.57
N CYS A 128 -41.78 -0.86 -47.22
CA CYS A 128 -42.89 0.07 -47.03
C CYS A 128 -44.13 -0.23 -47.88
N ASP A 129 -44.01 -1.15 -48.83
CA ASP A 129 -45.15 -1.63 -49.61
C ASP A 129 -45.93 -2.67 -48.79
N LEU A 130 -47.19 -2.33 -48.47
CA LEU A 130 -48.15 -3.33 -47.99
C LEU A 130 -48.31 -4.41 -49.06
N PRO A 131 -48.60 -5.68 -48.70
CA PRO A 131 -48.86 -6.72 -49.69
C PRO A 131 -49.94 -6.21 -50.64
N THR A 132 -49.62 -6.17 -51.92
CA THR A 132 -50.53 -5.72 -52.98
C THR A 132 -51.87 -6.45 -52.85
N PRO A 133 -53.01 -5.80 -53.17
CA PRO A 133 -54.31 -6.48 -53.10
C PRO A 133 -54.24 -7.71 -53.99
N GLN A 134 -54.32 -8.89 -53.38
CA GLN A 134 -54.19 -10.15 -54.08
C GLN A 134 -55.36 -10.30 -55.06
N VAL A 135 -55.08 -10.00 -56.33
CA VAL A 135 -55.98 -10.21 -57.45
C VAL A 135 -55.79 -11.63 -57.98
N GLY A 136 -56.87 -12.21 -58.48
CA GLY A 136 -56.91 -13.58 -59.00
C GLY A 136 -58.08 -13.74 -59.98
N ALA A 137 -58.13 -14.88 -60.67
CA ALA A 137 -59.16 -15.16 -61.66
C ALA A 137 -60.55 -15.27 -61.01
N CYS A 138 -61.50 -14.49 -61.51
CA CYS A 138 -62.89 -14.55 -61.12
C CYS A 138 -63.74 -15.12 -62.25
N CYS A 139 -64.53 -16.14 -61.93
CA CYS A 139 -65.41 -16.83 -62.87
C CYS A 139 -66.86 -16.41 -62.66
N VAL A 140 -67.44 -15.69 -63.61
CA VAL A 140 -68.87 -15.33 -63.62
C VAL A 140 -69.59 -16.06 -64.74
N VAL A 141 -70.81 -16.53 -64.50
CA VAL A 141 -71.66 -17.10 -65.55
C VAL A 141 -72.63 -16.00 -65.99
N THR A 142 -72.55 -15.57 -67.24
CA THR A 142 -73.49 -14.60 -67.80
C THR A 142 -74.83 -15.28 -68.13
N ALA A 143 -75.87 -14.50 -68.42
CA ALA A 143 -77.21 -15.01 -68.70
C ALA A 143 -77.28 -16.05 -69.85
N ASP A 144 -76.24 -16.10 -70.68
CA ASP A 144 -76.11 -17.00 -71.83
C ASP A 144 -75.49 -18.36 -71.46
N GLY A 145 -75.14 -18.59 -70.19
CA GLY A 145 -74.67 -19.89 -69.67
C GLY A 145 -73.19 -20.19 -69.91
N VAL A 146 -72.42 -19.25 -70.46
CA VAL A 146 -70.98 -19.41 -70.72
C VAL A 146 -70.15 -18.77 -69.58
N PRO A 147 -69.16 -19.46 -69.01
CA PRO A 147 -68.32 -18.90 -67.94
C PRO A 147 -67.29 -17.91 -68.50
N HIS A 148 -67.35 -16.66 -68.04
CA HIS A 148 -66.39 -15.60 -68.33
C HIS A 148 -65.38 -15.43 -67.20
N CYS A 149 -64.09 -15.36 -67.56
CA CYS A 149 -62.98 -15.15 -66.63
C CYS A 149 -62.44 -13.73 -66.73
N PHE A 150 -62.27 -13.04 -65.59
CA PHE A 150 -61.49 -11.80 -65.51
C PHE A 150 -60.74 -11.70 -64.17
N VAL A 151 -59.58 -11.04 -64.15
CA VAL A 151 -58.74 -10.94 -62.94
C VAL A 151 -59.21 -9.76 -62.08
N THR A 152 -59.60 -10.04 -60.83
CA THR A 152 -60.06 -9.01 -59.89
C THR A 152 -59.78 -9.42 -58.44
N THR A 153 -60.15 -8.58 -57.47
CA THR A 153 -60.05 -8.95 -56.04
C THR A 153 -61.22 -9.84 -55.63
N GLU A 154 -61.01 -10.73 -54.67
CA GLU A 154 -62.03 -11.66 -54.16
C GLU A 154 -63.37 -10.95 -53.84
N ARG A 155 -63.31 -9.81 -53.14
CA ARG A 155 -64.50 -9.02 -52.78
C ARG A 155 -65.27 -8.48 -53.99
N ARG A 156 -64.57 -8.12 -55.08
CA ARG A 156 -65.21 -7.72 -56.34
C ARG A 156 -65.76 -8.90 -57.11
N CYS A 157 -65.11 -10.06 -57.03
CA CYS A 157 -65.59 -11.29 -57.64
C CYS A 157 -66.93 -11.74 -57.04
N MET A 158 -67.03 -11.77 -55.71
CA MET A 158 -68.28 -12.14 -55.03
C MET A 158 -69.41 -11.15 -55.30
N ARG A 159 -69.12 -9.84 -55.40
CA ARG A 159 -70.15 -8.83 -55.78
C ARG A 159 -70.64 -8.98 -57.21
N ALA A 160 -69.81 -9.50 -58.11
CA ALA A 160 -70.18 -9.81 -59.49
C ALA A 160 -70.93 -11.15 -59.61
N GLY A 161 -71.21 -11.84 -58.50
CA GLY A 161 -71.87 -13.14 -58.49
C GLY A 161 -71.00 -14.29 -58.99
N GLY A 162 -69.68 -14.10 -59.03
CA GLY A 162 -68.71 -15.06 -59.54
C GLY A 162 -67.95 -15.83 -58.45
N THR A 163 -67.30 -16.91 -58.84
CA THR A 163 -66.45 -17.75 -57.98
C THR A 163 -64.97 -17.37 -58.15
N TYR A 164 -64.31 -17.05 -57.04
CA TYR A 164 -62.91 -16.64 -57.02
C TYR A 164 -61.98 -17.86 -56.93
N GLN A 165 -60.98 -17.95 -57.82
CA GLN A 165 -60.10 -19.13 -57.96
C GLN A 165 -58.81 -19.05 -57.15
N GLY A 166 -58.69 -18.06 -56.26
CA GLY A 166 -57.51 -17.85 -55.42
C GLY A 166 -56.55 -16.80 -55.96
N ALA A 167 -55.74 -16.22 -55.08
CA ALA A 167 -54.79 -15.16 -55.39
C ALA A 167 -53.68 -15.59 -56.37
N GLY A 168 -53.33 -14.72 -57.32
CA GLY A 168 -52.26 -14.98 -58.30
C GLY A 168 -52.65 -15.87 -59.49
N THR A 169 -53.91 -16.32 -59.57
CA THR A 169 -54.42 -17.08 -60.73
C THR A 169 -54.79 -16.14 -61.89
N SER A 170 -54.41 -16.52 -63.12
CA SER A 170 -54.68 -15.73 -64.34
C SER A 170 -55.81 -16.35 -65.18
N CYS A 171 -56.35 -15.57 -66.11
CA CYS A 171 -57.37 -16.04 -67.05
C CYS A 171 -56.80 -16.60 -68.36
N GLU A 172 -55.48 -16.74 -68.49
CA GLU A 172 -54.83 -17.16 -69.75
C GLU A 172 -55.19 -18.60 -70.15
N THR A 173 -55.42 -19.49 -69.18
CA THR A 173 -55.85 -20.88 -69.41
C THR A 173 -57.35 -21.12 -69.16
N ASN A 174 -58.13 -20.05 -68.95
CA ASN A 174 -59.56 -20.06 -68.55
C ASN A 174 -59.96 -21.16 -67.53
N PRO A 175 -59.65 -20.96 -66.23
CA PRO A 175 -59.94 -21.93 -65.16
C PRO A 175 -61.45 -22.14 -64.88
N CYS A 176 -62.34 -21.40 -65.54
CA CYS A 176 -63.78 -21.43 -65.31
C CYS A 176 -64.52 -22.57 -66.03
N ASN A 177 -63.80 -23.41 -66.78
CA ASN A 177 -64.36 -24.52 -67.55
C ASN A 177 -64.07 -25.90 -66.92
N ALA A 178 -63.95 -25.95 -65.58
CA ALA A 178 -63.85 -27.20 -64.84
C ALA A 178 -65.26 -27.80 -64.60
N PRO A 179 -65.47 -29.12 -64.79
CA PRO A 179 -66.78 -29.75 -64.60
C PRO A 179 -67.25 -29.68 -63.14
N GLN A 180 -68.52 -29.32 -62.93
CA GLN A 180 -69.18 -29.12 -61.63
C GLN A 180 -69.21 -30.41 -60.77
N PRO A 181 -69.23 -30.30 -59.41
CA PRO A 181 -69.14 -31.45 -58.52
C PRO A 181 -70.42 -32.30 -58.53
N LEU A 182 -70.22 -33.62 -58.62
CA LEU A 182 -71.23 -34.66 -58.58
C LEU A 182 -71.97 -34.69 -57.21
N ARG A 183 -73.26 -35.05 -57.22
CA ARG A 183 -74.15 -35.09 -56.03
C ARG A 183 -74.74 -36.50 -55.83
N GLY A 184 -75.04 -36.86 -54.57
CA GLY A 184 -75.41 -38.21 -54.13
C GLY A 184 -76.05 -38.22 -52.72
N ALA A 185 -76.56 -39.36 -52.27
CA ALA A 185 -77.27 -39.50 -51.01
C ALA A 185 -76.31 -39.45 -49.81
N CYS A 186 -76.70 -38.71 -48.78
CA CYS A 186 -75.97 -38.50 -47.54
C CYS A 186 -76.85 -38.86 -46.35
N CYS A 187 -76.43 -39.84 -45.55
CA CYS A 187 -77.11 -40.27 -44.34
C CYS A 187 -76.52 -39.53 -43.13
N ILE A 188 -77.31 -38.67 -42.49
CA ILE A 188 -76.91 -37.85 -41.33
C ILE A 188 -77.72 -38.29 -40.11
N THR A 189 -77.05 -38.55 -39.00
CA THR A 189 -77.68 -38.88 -37.72
C THR A 189 -77.78 -37.66 -36.82
N SER A 190 -78.99 -37.35 -36.36
CA SER A 190 -79.22 -36.30 -35.36
C SER A 190 -78.68 -36.74 -33.98
N ALA A 191 -78.42 -35.77 -33.09
CA ALA A 191 -78.01 -36.01 -31.70
C ALA A 191 -79.00 -36.87 -30.88
N SER A 192 -80.24 -37.04 -31.35
CA SER A 192 -81.25 -37.94 -30.77
C SER A 192 -81.25 -39.36 -31.36
N GLY A 193 -80.33 -39.70 -32.26
CA GLY A 193 -80.18 -41.04 -32.86
C GLY A 193 -81.06 -41.31 -34.09
N ALA A 194 -81.84 -40.35 -34.57
CA ALA A 194 -82.63 -40.49 -35.79
C ALA A 194 -81.77 -40.26 -37.05
N VAL A 195 -81.87 -41.17 -38.04
CA VAL A 195 -81.11 -41.12 -39.30
C VAL A 195 -81.95 -40.43 -40.39
N PHE A 196 -81.41 -39.39 -41.02
CA PHE A 196 -82.01 -38.63 -42.11
C PHE A 196 -81.19 -38.77 -43.39
N CYS A 197 -81.85 -38.90 -44.55
CA CYS A 197 -81.16 -38.94 -45.83
C CYS A 197 -81.41 -37.67 -46.65
N VAL A 198 -80.34 -37.04 -47.16
CA VAL A 198 -80.41 -35.86 -48.05
C VAL A 198 -79.49 -36.04 -49.26
N VAL A 199 -79.85 -35.54 -50.45
CA VAL A 199 -78.98 -35.61 -51.65
C VAL A 199 -78.14 -34.33 -51.76
N THR A 200 -76.82 -34.45 -51.59
CA THR A 200 -75.89 -33.32 -51.51
C THR A 200 -74.53 -33.67 -52.12
N THR A 201 -73.52 -32.81 -52.02
CA THR A 201 -72.14 -33.13 -52.46
C THR A 201 -71.39 -33.85 -51.34
N GLN A 202 -70.39 -34.68 -51.68
CA GLN A 202 -69.57 -35.41 -50.71
C GLN A 202 -68.99 -34.49 -49.62
N ALA A 203 -68.41 -33.35 -50.00
CA ALA A 203 -67.82 -32.39 -49.06
C ALA A 203 -68.85 -31.78 -48.08
N PHE A 204 -70.10 -31.60 -48.51
CA PHE A 204 -71.16 -31.13 -47.61
C PHE A 204 -71.63 -32.24 -46.67
N CYS A 205 -71.64 -33.49 -47.14
CA CYS A 205 -72.00 -34.64 -46.32
C CYS A 205 -70.98 -34.88 -45.19
N GLU A 206 -69.69 -34.83 -45.53
CA GLU A 206 -68.59 -34.99 -44.57
C GLU A 206 -68.54 -33.83 -43.57
N SER A 207 -68.83 -32.59 -44.00
CA SER A 207 -68.82 -31.43 -43.08
C SER A 207 -69.94 -31.47 -42.03
N HIS A 208 -71.01 -32.22 -42.27
CA HIS A 208 -72.10 -32.44 -41.32
C HIS A 208 -72.05 -33.82 -40.66
N SER A 209 -70.89 -34.48 -40.69
CA SER A 209 -70.66 -35.80 -40.08
C SER A 209 -71.62 -36.89 -40.58
N GLY A 210 -72.10 -36.76 -41.83
CA GLY A 210 -72.93 -37.75 -42.50
C GLY A 210 -72.10 -38.70 -43.37
N HIS A 211 -72.66 -39.87 -43.67
CA HIS A 211 -72.03 -40.85 -44.56
C HIS A 211 -72.57 -40.72 -45.99
N TYR A 212 -71.68 -40.47 -46.94
CA TYR A 212 -72.02 -40.27 -48.36
C TYR A 212 -72.01 -41.60 -49.12
N GLN A 213 -73.09 -41.90 -49.82
CA GLN A 213 -73.31 -43.20 -50.50
C GLN A 213 -72.77 -43.22 -51.94
N GLY A 214 -72.07 -42.17 -52.36
CA GLY A 214 -71.48 -42.05 -53.71
C GLY A 214 -72.36 -41.27 -54.68
N ASP A 215 -71.74 -40.82 -55.77
CA ASP A 215 -72.35 -39.91 -56.74
C ASP A 215 -73.50 -40.57 -57.53
N GLY A 216 -74.59 -39.83 -57.76
CA GLY A 216 -75.78 -40.31 -58.46
C GLY A 216 -76.77 -41.12 -57.61
N THR A 217 -76.47 -41.36 -56.33
CA THR A 217 -77.39 -42.06 -55.40
C THR A 217 -78.47 -41.13 -54.83
N ASN A 218 -79.64 -41.69 -54.48
CA ASN A 218 -80.78 -40.94 -53.94
C ASN A 218 -81.36 -41.56 -52.66
N CYS A 219 -82.25 -40.83 -51.98
CA CYS A 219 -82.80 -41.23 -50.69
C CYS A 219 -84.06 -42.11 -50.76
N GLN A 220 -84.49 -42.52 -51.95
CA GLN A 220 -85.73 -43.31 -52.12
C GLN A 220 -85.48 -44.82 -52.00
N SER A 221 -84.25 -45.28 -52.13
CA SER A 221 -83.87 -46.71 -52.09
C SER A 221 -83.56 -47.26 -50.69
N HIS A 222 -83.97 -46.57 -49.61
CA HIS A 222 -83.67 -46.92 -48.21
C HIS A 222 -82.19 -47.24 -47.90
N PRO A 223 -81.20 -46.46 -48.39
CA PRO A 223 -79.77 -46.75 -48.20
C PRO A 223 -79.28 -46.57 -46.75
N CYS A 224 -80.09 -45.99 -45.85
CA CYS A 224 -79.70 -45.68 -44.47
C CYS A 224 -80.28 -46.64 -43.41
N GLN A 225 -80.88 -47.79 -43.79
CA GLN A 225 -81.47 -48.76 -42.84
C GLN A 225 -80.61 -49.99 -42.56
N ASN A 226 -79.47 -50.17 -43.25
CA ASN A 226 -78.46 -51.14 -42.85
C ASN A 226 -77.41 -50.39 -42.02
N THR A 227 -77.71 -50.13 -40.76
CA THR A 227 -76.69 -49.67 -39.82
C THR A 227 -75.70 -50.81 -39.62
N PRO A 228 -74.39 -50.62 -39.89
CA PRO A 228 -73.42 -51.65 -39.60
C PRO A 228 -73.34 -51.84 -38.08
N GLU A 229 -73.19 -53.09 -37.62
CA GLU A 229 -73.07 -53.39 -36.20
C GLU A 229 -71.85 -52.65 -35.62
N LEU A 230 -72.07 -51.93 -34.52
CA LEU A 230 -71.09 -51.04 -33.88
C LEU A 230 -70.50 -51.74 -32.64
N GLY A 231 -69.20 -51.56 -32.43
CA GLY A 231 -68.42 -52.17 -31.35
C GLY A 231 -67.17 -51.35 -31.03
N ALA A 232 -66.55 -51.63 -29.90
CA ALA A 232 -65.35 -50.94 -29.43
C ALA A 232 -64.13 -51.28 -30.32
N CYS A 233 -63.44 -50.24 -30.76
CA CYS A 233 -62.22 -50.28 -31.54
C CYS A 233 -61.09 -49.60 -30.76
N CYS A 234 -60.03 -50.36 -30.47
CA CYS A 234 -58.83 -49.84 -29.82
C CYS A 234 -57.79 -49.45 -30.88
N VAL A 235 -57.46 -48.16 -30.96
CA VAL A 235 -56.43 -47.62 -31.87
C VAL A 235 -55.23 -47.18 -31.03
N VAL A 236 -54.06 -47.77 -31.28
CA VAL A 236 -52.85 -47.49 -30.50
C VAL A 236 -52.07 -46.34 -31.15
N GLY A 237 -51.94 -45.21 -30.44
CA GLY A 237 -51.12 -44.07 -30.86
C GLY A 237 -49.81 -43.97 -30.08
N ASN A 238 -48.84 -43.20 -30.60
CA ASN A 238 -47.49 -43.03 -30.01
C ASN A 238 -47.47 -42.36 -28.61
N THR A 239 -48.60 -41.88 -28.10
CA THR A 239 -48.72 -41.27 -26.75
C THR A 239 -49.81 -41.92 -25.89
N GLY A 240 -50.27 -43.13 -26.25
CA GLY A 240 -51.32 -43.88 -25.55
C GLY A 240 -52.48 -44.29 -26.48
N GLY A 241 -53.08 -45.46 -26.22
CA GLY A 241 -54.20 -45.99 -27.01
C GLY A 241 -55.55 -45.35 -26.64
N PHE A 242 -56.38 -45.06 -27.64
CA PHE A 242 -57.73 -44.52 -27.44
C PHE A 242 -58.79 -45.49 -27.98
N CYS A 243 -59.93 -45.58 -27.27
CA CYS A 243 -61.04 -46.47 -27.58
C CYS A 243 -62.19 -45.67 -28.20
N VAL A 244 -62.71 -46.12 -29.35
CA VAL A 244 -63.88 -45.52 -30.00
C VAL A 244 -64.87 -46.61 -30.40
N VAL A 245 -66.18 -46.33 -30.33
CA VAL A 245 -67.21 -47.28 -30.77
C VAL A 245 -67.54 -46.99 -32.24
N VAL A 246 -67.09 -47.86 -33.14
CA VAL A 246 -67.21 -47.73 -34.60
C VAL A 246 -67.57 -49.09 -35.22
N THR A 247 -67.64 -49.18 -36.54
CA THR A 247 -67.90 -50.46 -37.24
C THR A 247 -66.60 -51.24 -37.46
N GLN A 248 -66.67 -52.56 -37.63
CA GLN A 248 -65.47 -53.38 -37.89
C GLN A 248 -64.62 -52.85 -39.05
N ALA A 249 -65.25 -52.50 -40.18
CA ALA A 249 -64.55 -51.99 -41.35
C ALA A 249 -63.87 -50.63 -41.10
N GLN A 250 -64.49 -49.76 -40.30
CA GLN A 250 -63.87 -48.48 -39.90
C GLN A 250 -62.73 -48.70 -38.91
N CYS A 251 -62.83 -49.70 -38.04
CA CYS A 251 -61.76 -50.06 -37.12
C CYS A 251 -60.52 -50.57 -37.89
N GLU A 252 -60.74 -51.43 -38.88
CA GLU A 252 -59.68 -51.95 -39.76
C GLU A 252 -59.05 -50.85 -40.62
N MET A 253 -59.84 -49.88 -41.10
CA MET A 253 -59.33 -48.74 -41.90
C MET A 253 -58.39 -47.83 -41.09
N HIS A 254 -58.58 -47.74 -39.77
CA HIS A 254 -57.71 -46.99 -38.88
C HIS A 254 -56.61 -47.85 -38.21
N ASN A 255 -56.38 -49.08 -38.68
CA ASN A 255 -55.44 -50.06 -38.11
C ASN A 255 -55.67 -50.33 -36.60
N GLY A 256 -56.91 -50.25 -36.14
CA GLY A 256 -57.32 -50.60 -34.77
C GLY A 256 -57.77 -52.05 -34.65
N GLN A 257 -57.81 -52.57 -33.42
CA GLN A 257 -58.39 -53.90 -33.13
C GLN A 257 -59.85 -53.78 -32.69
N TYR A 258 -60.73 -54.50 -33.38
CA TYR A 258 -62.17 -54.51 -33.14
C TYR A 258 -62.55 -55.60 -32.12
N GLN A 259 -63.28 -55.24 -31.07
CA GLN A 259 -63.62 -56.13 -29.95
C GLN A 259 -64.96 -56.87 -30.13
N GLY A 260 -65.56 -56.78 -31.32
CA GLY A 260 -66.83 -57.42 -31.66
C GLY A 260 -68.05 -56.53 -31.42
N ASP A 261 -69.16 -56.90 -32.03
CA ASP A 261 -70.38 -56.09 -32.08
C ASP A 261 -71.07 -55.96 -30.71
N GLY A 262 -71.55 -54.75 -30.38
CA GLY A 262 -72.21 -54.44 -29.10
C GLY A 262 -71.26 -54.15 -27.93
N SER A 263 -69.94 -54.19 -28.13
CA SER A 263 -68.95 -53.83 -27.11
C SER A 263 -68.86 -52.30 -26.89
N THR A 264 -68.67 -51.88 -25.63
CA THR A 264 -68.58 -50.46 -25.23
C THR A 264 -67.17 -50.13 -24.72
N CYS A 265 -66.82 -48.85 -24.58
CA CYS A 265 -65.52 -48.41 -24.05
C CYS A 265 -65.57 -48.02 -22.56
N PRO A 266 -65.51 -48.95 -21.60
CA PRO A 266 -65.14 -48.66 -20.22
C PRO A 266 -63.65 -49.00 -20.00
N ASN A 267 -62.89 -48.06 -19.45
CA ASN A 267 -61.50 -48.28 -19.01
C ASN A 267 -61.44 -49.43 -17.98
N PRO A 268 -60.60 -50.50 -18.09
CA PRO A 268 -59.34 -50.64 -18.84
C PRO A 268 -59.34 -51.83 -19.81
N ALA A 269 -60.03 -51.72 -20.95
CA ALA A 269 -60.09 -52.76 -21.98
C ALA A 269 -59.25 -52.46 -23.25
N CYS A 270 -58.44 -51.39 -23.24
CA CYS A 270 -57.38 -51.17 -24.23
C CYS A 270 -55.97 -51.22 -23.59
N ASP A 271 -55.82 -51.95 -22.48
CA ASP A 271 -54.52 -52.37 -21.98
C ASP A 271 -54.15 -53.71 -22.65
N GLN A 272 -53.91 -53.66 -23.95
CA GLN A 272 -52.77 -54.44 -24.42
C GLN A 272 -51.59 -53.58 -24.02
N THR A 273 -50.92 -54.01 -22.95
CA THR A 273 -49.56 -53.60 -22.65
C THR A 273 -48.83 -53.56 -24.00
N PRO A 274 -48.39 -52.39 -24.49
CA PRO A 274 -47.62 -52.35 -25.71
C PRO A 274 -46.45 -53.31 -25.49
N PRO A 275 -46.06 -54.13 -26.48
CA PRO A 275 -44.90 -55.00 -26.32
C PRO A 275 -43.78 -54.10 -25.82
N GLU A 276 -43.18 -54.48 -24.69
CA GLU A 276 -42.19 -53.62 -24.07
C GLU A 276 -41.15 -53.25 -25.14
N THR A 277 -41.03 -51.94 -25.40
CA THR A 277 -40.18 -51.41 -26.46
C THR A 277 -38.94 -50.80 -25.85
N GLY A 278 -37.84 -50.94 -26.58
CA GLY A 278 -36.51 -50.61 -26.12
C GLY A 278 -35.62 -50.25 -27.30
N ALA A 279 -34.46 -49.66 -27.01
CA ALA A 279 -33.46 -49.32 -28.00
C ALA A 279 -32.85 -50.60 -28.59
N CYS A 280 -32.98 -50.75 -29.89
CA CYS A 280 -32.34 -51.80 -30.68
C CYS A 280 -31.20 -51.23 -31.50
N CYS A 281 -30.02 -51.83 -31.36
CA CYS A 281 -28.79 -51.39 -31.99
C CYS A 281 -28.45 -52.30 -33.16
N VAL A 282 -28.69 -51.83 -34.38
CA VAL A 282 -28.41 -52.60 -35.60
C VAL A 282 -27.07 -52.15 -36.16
N ALA A 283 -26.08 -53.05 -36.15
CA ALA A 283 -24.75 -52.77 -36.69
C ALA A 283 -24.78 -52.72 -38.23
N ARG A 284 -24.19 -51.68 -38.81
CA ARG A 284 -23.87 -51.65 -40.25
C ARG A 284 -22.37 -51.80 -40.46
N PRO A 285 -21.91 -52.59 -41.45
CA PRO A 285 -20.50 -52.66 -41.78
C PRO A 285 -19.96 -51.27 -42.18
N GLY A 286 -19.02 -50.73 -41.41
CA GLY A 286 -18.33 -49.46 -41.70
C GLY A 286 -19.03 -48.17 -41.24
N ALA A 287 -20.10 -48.25 -40.43
CA ALA A 287 -20.75 -47.07 -39.84
C ALA A 287 -21.14 -47.31 -38.38
N THR A 288 -21.42 -46.22 -37.65
CA THR A 288 -21.93 -46.26 -36.29
C THR A 288 -23.26 -47.04 -36.25
N ALA A 289 -23.47 -47.84 -35.19
CA ALA A 289 -24.68 -48.65 -35.02
C ALA A 289 -25.92 -47.74 -35.03
N ILE A 290 -26.92 -48.12 -35.82
CA ILE A 290 -28.18 -47.35 -35.91
C ILE A 290 -29.07 -47.79 -34.76
N CYS A 291 -29.48 -46.83 -33.93
CA CYS A 291 -30.43 -47.04 -32.84
C CYS A 291 -31.86 -46.82 -33.34
N VAL A 292 -32.72 -47.82 -33.17
CA VAL A 292 -34.17 -47.71 -33.40
C VAL A 292 -34.92 -48.21 -32.18
N VAL A 293 -35.99 -47.54 -31.77
CA VAL A 293 -36.86 -48.03 -30.68
C VAL A 293 -37.84 -49.03 -31.29
N THR A 294 -37.74 -50.29 -30.90
CA THR A 294 -38.57 -51.39 -31.44
C THR A 294 -38.78 -52.46 -30.38
N THR A 295 -39.39 -53.59 -30.72
CA THR A 295 -39.57 -54.73 -29.81
C THR A 295 -38.36 -55.67 -29.87
N GLN A 296 -38.10 -56.44 -28.80
CA GLN A 296 -37.05 -57.48 -28.78
C GLN A 296 -37.12 -58.38 -30.04
N ALA A 297 -38.31 -58.85 -30.40
CA ALA A 297 -38.50 -59.73 -31.56
C ALA A 297 -38.10 -59.06 -32.88
N ASN A 298 -38.49 -57.80 -33.10
CA ASN A 298 -38.07 -57.06 -34.30
C ASN A 298 -36.56 -56.76 -34.29
N CYS A 299 -35.97 -56.54 -33.12
CA CYS A 299 -34.54 -56.35 -32.99
C CYS A 299 -33.74 -57.59 -33.40
N ASP A 300 -34.17 -58.77 -32.92
CA ASP A 300 -33.55 -60.05 -33.24
C ASP A 300 -33.68 -60.39 -34.73
N THR A 301 -34.82 -60.06 -35.34
CA THR A 301 -35.09 -60.30 -36.77
C THR A 301 -34.18 -59.46 -37.69
N HIS A 302 -33.64 -58.34 -37.17
CA HIS A 302 -32.71 -57.48 -37.89
C HIS A 302 -31.24 -57.66 -37.44
N ASN A 303 -30.92 -58.75 -36.73
CA ASN A 303 -29.58 -59.02 -36.17
C ASN A 303 -29.05 -57.87 -35.29
N GLY A 304 -29.94 -57.12 -34.63
CA GLY A 304 -29.59 -56.05 -33.71
C GLY A 304 -29.44 -56.53 -32.27
N VAL A 305 -28.80 -55.72 -31.42
CA VAL A 305 -28.69 -55.97 -29.98
C VAL A 305 -29.70 -55.10 -29.24
N TYR A 306 -30.64 -55.73 -28.53
CA TYR A 306 -31.67 -55.05 -27.75
C TYR A 306 -31.14 -54.64 -26.37
N GLN A 307 -31.36 -53.38 -25.97
CA GLN A 307 -30.83 -52.80 -24.73
C GLN A 307 -31.77 -52.95 -23.52
N GLY A 308 -32.88 -53.67 -23.68
CA GLY A 308 -33.89 -53.87 -22.66
C GLY A 308 -35.02 -52.85 -22.73
N ASP A 309 -36.09 -53.17 -22.01
CA ASP A 309 -37.37 -52.48 -22.10
C ASP A 309 -37.35 -51.09 -21.45
N GLY A 310 -38.04 -50.12 -22.07
CA GLY A 310 -38.07 -48.72 -21.63
C GLY A 310 -36.84 -47.89 -21.99
N THR A 311 -35.86 -48.46 -22.69
CA THR A 311 -34.66 -47.74 -23.17
C THR A 311 -34.95 -46.97 -24.47
N ASN A 312 -34.38 -45.77 -24.63
CA ASN A 312 -34.61 -44.92 -25.81
C ASN A 312 -33.30 -44.53 -26.52
N CYS A 313 -33.41 -44.11 -27.78
CA CYS A 313 -32.24 -43.74 -28.60
C CYS A 313 -31.67 -42.34 -28.32
N GLN A 314 -32.27 -41.56 -27.43
CA GLN A 314 -31.80 -40.20 -27.12
C GLN A 314 -30.55 -40.19 -26.24
N ASN A 315 -30.39 -41.21 -25.38
CA ASN A 315 -29.24 -41.31 -24.46
C ASN A 315 -28.05 -42.09 -25.02
N HIS A 316 -27.96 -42.27 -26.34
CA HIS A 316 -26.90 -43.05 -27.01
C HIS A 316 -26.62 -44.43 -26.35
N PRO A 317 -27.65 -45.27 -26.11
CA PRO A 317 -27.47 -46.57 -25.44
C PRO A 317 -26.81 -47.63 -26.34
N CYS A 318 -26.62 -47.35 -27.63
CA CYS A 318 -25.93 -48.26 -28.51
C CYS A 318 -24.43 -48.18 -28.28
N PRO A 319 -23.76 -49.30 -27.98
CA PRO A 319 -22.32 -49.32 -27.90
C PRO A 319 -21.80 -48.94 -29.30
N LEU A 320 -21.35 -47.70 -29.44
CA LEU A 320 -20.43 -47.34 -30.50
C LEU A 320 -19.28 -48.35 -30.40
N PRO A 321 -18.76 -48.88 -31.52
CA PRO A 321 -17.49 -49.60 -31.44
C PRO A 321 -16.53 -48.65 -30.73
N ALA A 322 -15.86 -49.15 -29.69
CA ALA A 322 -14.97 -48.33 -28.91
C ALA A 322 -13.90 -47.81 -29.89
N VAL A 323 -13.97 -46.50 -30.16
CA VAL A 323 -13.09 -45.80 -31.08
C VAL A 323 -12.15 -44.95 -30.27
N GLY A 324 -10.93 -44.83 -30.79
CA GLY A 324 -9.82 -44.18 -30.14
C GLY A 324 -8.93 -43.55 -31.19
N ALA A 325 -7.98 -42.73 -30.74
CA ALA A 325 -6.96 -42.18 -31.60
C ALA A 325 -6.04 -43.30 -32.11
N CYS A 326 -5.93 -43.40 -33.42
CA CYS A 326 -5.05 -44.28 -34.13
C CYS A 326 -3.89 -43.50 -34.74
N CYS A 327 -2.68 -43.89 -34.35
CA CYS A 327 -1.45 -43.20 -34.70
C CYS A 327 -0.67 -44.00 -35.72
N ILE A 328 -0.67 -43.53 -36.96
CA ILE A 328 0.00 -44.21 -38.05
C ILE A 328 1.22 -43.39 -38.43
N THR A 329 2.39 -44.02 -38.37
CA THR A 329 3.67 -43.42 -38.75
C THR A 329 4.03 -43.82 -40.17
N ARG A 330 4.46 -42.86 -40.98
CA ARG A 330 5.06 -43.09 -42.30
C ARG A 330 6.50 -42.58 -42.28
N PRO A 331 7.43 -43.17 -43.05
CA PRO A 331 8.85 -42.83 -42.98
C PRO A 331 9.18 -41.36 -43.26
N ASP A 332 8.36 -40.67 -44.06
CA ASP A 332 8.63 -39.32 -44.56
C ASP A 332 7.54 -38.28 -44.20
N GLU A 333 6.57 -38.64 -43.36
CA GLU A 333 5.48 -37.75 -42.93
C GLU A 333 5.33 -37.73 -41.40
N PRO A 334 4.92 -36.59 -40.80
CA PRO A 334 4.60 -36.53 -39.38
C PRO A 334 3.48 -37.55 -39.04
N PRO A 335 3.49 -38.13 -37.82
CA PRO A 335 2.51 -39.14 -37.42
C PRO A 335 1.09 -38.59 -37.60
N HIS A 336 0.28 -39.27 -38.39
CA HIS A 336 -1.10 -38.88 -38.61
C HIS A 336 -1.99 -39.54 -37.58
N CYS A 337 -2.81 -38.72 -36.92
CA CYS A 337 -3.81 -39.17 -35.97
C CYS A 337 -5.18 -39.21 -36.66
N GLY A 338 -5.79 -40.39 -36.72
CA GLY A 338 -7.18 -40.58 -37.13
C GLY A 338 -7.99 -41.25 -36.01
N VAL A 339 -9.30 -41.03 -35.95
CA VAL A 339 -10.16 -41.78 -35.02
C VAL A 339 -10.59 -43.06 -35.72
N ALA A 340 -10.22 -44.21 -35.15
CA ALA A 340 -10.52 -45.53 -35.70
C ALA A 340 -10.86 -46.52 -34.58
N THR A 341 -11.33 -47.72 -34.92
CA THR A 341 -11.43 -48.83 -33.97
C THR A 341 -10.07 -49.49 -33.79
N GLU A 342 -9.85 -50.23 -32.70
CA GLU A 342 -8.60 -50.97 -32.47
C GLU A 342 -8.22 -51.86 -33.67
N ALA A 343 -9.20 -52.62 -34.19
CA ALA A 343 -8.99 -53.49 -35.34
C ALA A 343 -8.66 -52.74 -36.64
N ALA A 344 -9.33 -51.61 -36.90
CA ALA A 344 -9.03 -50.78 -38.06
C ALA A 344 -7.66 -50.10 -37.94
N CYS A 345 -7.26 -49.73 -36.72
CA CYS A 345 -5.95 -49.14 -36.45
C CYS A 345 -4.81 -50.12 -36.67
N ALA A 346 -4.96 -51.35 -36.15
CA ALA A 346 -4.01 -52.42 -36.37
C ALA A 346 -3.90 -52.80 -37.86
N ALA A 347 -5.03 -52.84 -38.58
CA ALA A 347 -5.05 -53.09 -40.02
C ALA A 347 -4.34 -51.99 -40.84
N ALA A 348 -4.34 -50.75 -40.36
CA ALA A 348 -3.62 -49.63 -40.96
C ALA A 348 -2.13 -49.55 -40.55
N GLY A 349 -1.64 -50.49 -39.74
CA GLY A 349 -0.26 -50.50 -39.24
C GLY A 349 0.02 -49.41 -38.19
N GLY A 350 -1.03 -48.87 -37.56
CA GLY A 350 -0.93 -47.82 -36.54
C GLY A 350 -0.95 -48.36 -35.11
N VAL A 351 -0.57 -47.50 -34.16
CA VAL A 351 -0.64 -47.75 -32.71
C VAL A 351 -1.94 -47.14 -32.17
N TYR A 352 -2.76 -47.95 -31.51
CA TYR A 352 -4.04 -47.53 -30.94
C TYR A 352 -3.86 -46.95 -29.53
N ALA A 353 -4.32 -45.73 -29.30
CA ALA A 353 -4.13 -45.00 -28.03
C ALA A 353 -5.15 -45.35 -26.94
N GLY A 354 -6.08 -46.28 -27.22
CA GLY A 354 -7.13 -46.72 -26.31
C GLY A 354 -8.48 -46.05 -26.55
N ASP A 355 -9.54 -46.67 -26.05
CA ASP A 355 -10.92 -46.26 -26.30
C ASP A 355 -11.26 -44.89 -25.69
N GLY A 356 -12.04 -44.07 -26.41
CA GLY A 356 -12.44 -42.73 -25.96
C GLY A 356 -11.37 -41.64 -26.12
N THR A 357 -10.19 -41.98 -26.64
CA THR A 357 -9.15 -41.00 -26.99
C THR A 357 -9.43 -40.34 -28.34
N ASN A 358 -9.15 -39.04 -28.48
CA ASN A 358 -9.39 -38.28 -29.71
C ASN A 358 -8.11 -37.64 -30.25
N CYS A 359 -8.15 -37.12 -31.48
CA CYS A 359 -6.99 -36.50 -32.13
C CYS A 359 -6.83 -35.00 -31.85
N MET A 360 -7.64 -34.42 -30.96
CA MET A 360 -7.65 -32.98 -30.69
C MET A 360 -6.36 -32.50 -30.01
N SER A 361 -5.71 -33.37 -29.23
CA SER A 361 -4.42 -33.10 -28.58
C SER A 361 -3.23 -33.81 -29.25
N ASN A 362 -3.46 -34.45 -30.40
CA ASN A 362 -2.54 -35.39 -31.05
C ASN A 362 -1.82 -36.33 -30.06
N PRO A 363 -2.51 -37.36 -29.53
CA PRO A 363 -1.97 -38.30 -28.54
C PRO A 363 -0.90 -39.23 -29.11
N CYS A 364 -0.52 -39.08 -30.38
CA CYS A 364 0.48 -39.91 -31.00
C CYS A 364 1.86 -39.64 -30.40
N PRO A 365 2.54 -40.67 -29.86
CA PRO A 365 3.89 -40.51 -29.38
C PRO A 365 4.74 -40.04 -30.57
N THR A 366 5.31 -38.84 -30.44
CA THR A 366 6.45 -38.42 -31.26
C THR A 366 7.68 -38.81 -30.44
N PRO A 367 8.27 -40.01 -30.65
CA PRO A 367 9.24 -40.56 -29.72
C PRO A 367 10.49 -39.69 -29.51
N ASP A 368 10.75 -38.70 -30.36
CA ASP A 368 11.99 -37.92 -30.31
C ASP A 368 11.79 -36.40 -30.34
N ARG A 369 10.59 -35.87 -30.04
CA ARG A 369 10.35 -34.42 -30.07
C ARG A 369 9.73 -33.89 -28.78
N GLY A 370 10.13 -32.68 -28.42
CA GLY A 370 9.78 -32.02 -27.18
C GLY A 370 10.03 -30.52 -27.26
N ALA A 371 9.53 -29.78 -26.27
CA ALA A 371 9.70 -28.34 -26.21
C ALA A 371 11.16 -27.99 -25.93
N CYS A 372 11.72 -27.15 -26.80
CA CYS A 372 13.06 -26.59 -26.67
C CYS A 372 12.97 -25.10 -26.34
N CYS A 373 13.65 -24.70 -25.27
CA CYS A 373 13.65 -23.34 -24.75
C CYS A 373 14.97 -22.65 -25.06
N VAL A 374 14.96 -21.74 -26.02
CA VAL A 374 16.15 -21.01 -26.48
C VAL A 374 16.07 -19.57 -26.00
N ASN A 375 17.17 -19.09 -25.43
CA ASN A 375 17.27 -17.70 -24.98
C ASN A 375 17.70 -16.82 -26.17
N ASN A 376 16.81 -15.95 -26.63
CA ASN A 376 17.10 -14.99 -27.70
C ASN A 376 17.14 -13.55 -27.15
N PRO A 377 17.80 -12.60 -27.85
CA PRO A 377 17.84 -11.19 -27.44
C PRO A 377 16.47 -10.53 -27.26
N ASN A 378 15.45 -11.06 -27.95
CA ASN A 378 14.07 -10.56 -27.90
C ASN A 378 13.17 -11.36 -26.93
N GLY A 379 13.73 -12.30 -26.15
CA GLY A 379 13.00 -13.11 -25.19
C GLY A 379 13.22 -14.62 -25.36
N LEU A 380 12.51 -15.41 -24.55
CA LEU A 380 12.60 -16.86 -24.54
C LEU A 380 11.75 -17.46 -25.68
N LEU A 381 12.39 -18.08 -26.67
CA LEU A 381 11.74 -18.76 -27.78
C LEU A 381 11.48 -20.22 -27.42
N CYS A 382 10.22 -20.66 -27.51
CA CYS A 382 9.86 -22.07 -27.42
C CYS A 382 9.54 -22.62 -28.81
N PHE A 383 10.22 -23.68 -29.23
CA PHE A 383 9.82 -24.46 -30.41
C PHE A 383 9.85 -25.96 -30.11
N VAL A 384 9.07 -26.77 -30.83
CA VAL A 384 9.08 -28.23 -30.68
C VAL A 384 10.11 -28.82 -31.64
N GLY A 385 11.10 -29.53 -31.11
CA GLY A 385 12.20 -30.10 -31.88
C GLY A 385 12.78 -31.35 -31.23
N THR A 386 13.79 -31.94 -31.84
CA THR A 386 14.53 -33.08 -31.25
C THR A 386 15.54 -32.61 -30.19
N PRO A 387 16.00 -33.50 -29.28
CA PRO A 387 17.08 -33.15 -28.33
C PRO A 387 18.33 -32.61 -29.05
N ALA A 388 18.68 -33.17 -30.20
CA ALA A 388 19.81 -32.73 -31.01
C ALA A 388 19.59 -31.34 -31.62
N GLN A 389 18.40 -31.06 -32.15
CA GLN A 389 18.03 -29.72 -32.65
C GLN A 389 18.01 -28.69 -31.52
N CYS A 390 17.60 -29.10 -30.32
CA CYS A 390 17.58 -28.21 -29.17
C CYS A 390 18.98 -27.85 -28.68
N ALA A 391 19.86 -28.84 -28.60
CA ALA A 391 21.28 -28.63 -28.29
C ALA A 391 21.97 -27.76 -29.34
N ALA A 392 21.67 -27.96 -30.64
CA ALA A 392 22.21 -27.15 -31.73
C ALA A 392 21.78 -25.68 -31.65
N ALA A 393 20.63 -25.39 -31.05
CA ALA A 393 20.12 -24.04 -30.82
C ALA A 393 20.56 -23.44 -29.47
N ASN A 394 21.47 -24.07 -28.73
CA ASN A 394 21.83 -23.70 -27.35
C ASN A 394 20.62 -23.55 -26.41
N GLY A 395 19.59 -24.38 -26.61
CA GLY A 395 18.37 -24.37 -25.81
C GLY A 395 18.34 -25.46 -24.74
N THR A 396 17.46 -25.29 -23.75
CA THR A 396 17.15 -26.29 -22.73
C THR A 396 15.97 -27.15 -23.17
N TYR A 397 16.17 -28.45 -23.29
CA TYR A 397 15.15 -29.41 -23.70
C TYR A 397 14.28 -29.85 -22.52
N GLN A 398 12.96 -29.72 -22.64
CA GLN A 398 12.00 -30.00 -21.55
C GLN A 398 11.55 -31.48 -21.49
N GLY A 399 12.10 -32.35 -22.33
CA GLY A 399 11.78 -33.77 -22.40
C GLY A 399 10.82 -34.13 -23.54
N ASN A 400 10.82 -35.40 -23.95
CA ASN A 400 9.99 -35.89 -25.06
C ASN A 400 8.50 -35.77 -24.72
N GLY A 401 7.67 -35.44 -25.71
CA GLY A 401 6.21 -35.27 -25.54
C GLY A 401 5.78 -33.93 -24.94
N THR A 402 6.71 -33.05 -24.56
CA THR A 402 6.38 -31.68 -24.12
C THR A 402 6.13 -30.77 -25.33
N ASN A 403 5.12 -29.91 -25.26
CA ASN A 403 4.77 -28.96 -26.33
C ASN A 403 4.91 -27.50 -25.87
N CYS A 404 4.93 -26.55 -26.80
CA CYS A 404 5.06 -25.13 -26.47
C CYS A 404 3.74 -24.43 -26.13
N MET A 405 2.60 -25.14 -26.15
CA MET A 405 1.27 -24.54 -25.99
C MET A 405 1.03 -24.02 -24.57
N SER A 406 1.60 -24.71 -23.57
CA SER A 406 1.58 -24.28 -22.16
C SER A 406 2.80 -23.46 -21.76
N ASN A 407 3.66 -23.10 -22.72
CA ASN A 407 4.96 -22.45 -22.50
C ASN A 407 5.76 -23.08 -21.33
N PRO A 408 6.24 -24.34 -21.50
CA PRO A 408 6.98 -25.07 -20.46
C PRO A 408 8.38 -24.46 -20.21
N CYS A 409 8.75 -23.43 -20.96
CA CYS A 409 10.01 -22.76 -20.78
C CYS A 409 9.98 -21.92 -19.50
N PRO A 410 10.96 -22.10 -18.60
CA PRO A 410 11.00 -21.36 -17.34
C PRO A 410 11.07 -19.88 -17.66
N GLN A 411 9.92 -19.20 -17.50
CA GLN A 411 9.86 -17.76 -17.63
C GLN A 411 10.78 -17.18 -16.56
N PRO A 412 11.55 -16.12 -16.87
CA PRO A 412 12.35 -15.48 -15.85
C PRO A 412 11.39 -15.02 -14.77
N ALA A 413 11.51 -15.63 -13.60
CA ALA A 413 10.54 -15.46 -12.55
C ALA A 413 10.54 -13.99 -12.12
N LEU A 414 9.39 -13.35 -12.32
CA LEU A 414 9.18 -11.98 -11.92
C LEU A 414 8.93 -11.94 -10.42
N GLY A 415 9.48 -10.94 -9.79
CA GLY A 415 9.24 -10.64 -8.39
C GLY A 415 9.18 -9.14 -8.16
N ALA A 416 8.68 -8.77 -6.99
CA ALA A 416 8.65 -7.40 -6.52
C ALA A 416 10.09 -6.92 -6.31
N CYS A 417 10.45 -5.87 -7.05
CA CYS A 417 11.72 -5.19 -6.94
C CYS A 417 11.51 -3.82 -6.30
N CYS A 418 12.22 -3.57 -5.20
CA CYS A 418 12.15 -2.34 -4.43
C CYS A 418 13.27 -1.40 -4.86
N VAL A 419 12.92 -0.42 -5.70
CA VAL A 419 13.86 0.56 -6.24
C VAL A 419 13.68 1.90 -5.55
N HIS A 420 14.80 2.57 -5.24
CA HIS A 420 14.77 3.93 -4.71
C HIS A 420 14.37 4.92 -5.81
N THR A 421 13.44 5.82 -5.51
CA THR A 421 13.15 6.95 -6.39
C THR A 421 14.10 8.10 -6.10
N SER A 422 14.32 8.96 -7.09
CA SER A 422 15.08 10.21 -6.95
C SER A 422 14.50 11.17 -5.89
N SER A 423 13.24 10.97 -5.48
CA SER A 423 12.56 11.69 -4.40
C SER A 423 12.76 11.09 -3.00
N GLY A 424 13.57 10.02 -2.87
CA GLY A 424 13.84 9.35 -1.59
C GLY A 424 12.75 8.38 -1.12
N GLY A 425 11.79 8.04 -1.99
CA GLY A 425 10.80 6.99 -1.76
C GLY A 425 11.29 5.62 -2.24
N ILE A 426 10.57 4.56 -1.88
CA ILE A 426 10.80 3.21 -2.40
C ILE A 426 9.59 2.84 -3.26
N THR A 427 9.81 2.55 -4.53
CA THR A 427 8.77 2.09 -5.47
C THR A 427 8.93 0.59 -5.71
N CYS A 428 7.81 -0.12 -5.69
CA CYS A 428 7.74 -1.52 -6.07
C CYS A 428 7.48 -1.62 -7.58
N VAL A 429 8.35 -2.32 -8.30
CA VAL A 429 8.15 -2.66 -9.72
C VAL A 429 8.34 -4.16 -9.94
N MET A 430 7.57 -4.76 -10.85
CA MET A 430 7.75 -6.16 -11.22
C MET A 430 8.92 -6.28 -12.21
N ARG A 431 9.99 -6.96 -11.79
CA ARG A 431 11.24 -7.15 -12.55
C ARG A 431 11.77 -8.56 -12.32
N THR A 432 12.74 -8.98 -13.13
CA THR A 432 13.55 -10.16 -12.81
C THR A 432 14.61 -9.80 -11.76
N GLU A 433 15.17 -10.78 -11.06
CA GLU A 433 16.26 -10.56 -10.09
C GLU A 433 17.43 -9.78 -10.70
N ALA A 434 17.88 -10.19 -11.90
CA ALA A 434 18.97 -9.52 -12.61
C ALA A 434 18.63 -8.06 -12.99
N GLN A 435 17.41 -7.80 -13.44
CA GLN A 435 16.96 -6.44 -13.75
C GLN A 435 16.82 -5.58 -12.49
N CYS A 436 16.45 -6.19 -11.36
CA CYS A 436 16.35 -5.51 -10.07
C CYS A 436 17.73 -5.07 -9.56
N ALA A 437 18.70 -5.99 -9.59
CA ALA A 437 20.08 -5.71 -9.23
C ALA A 437 20.71 -4.63 -10.13
N ALA A 438 20.44 -4.67 -11.45
CA ALA A 438 20.92 -3.66 -12.39
C ALA A 438 20.37 -2.24 -12.11
N GLN A 439 19.22 -2.13 -11.45
CA GLN A 439 18.62 -0.86 -11.02
C GLN A 439 18.99 -0.48 -9.57
N GLY A 440 19.88 -1.24 -8.92
CA GLY A 440 20.27 -1.01 -7.53
C GLY A 440 19.13 -1.23 -6.52
N GLY A 441 18.11 -2.00 -6.89
CA GLY A 441 16.96 -2.32 -6.05
C GLY A 441 17.11 -3.64 -5.30
N THR A 442 16.26 -3.85 -4.29
CA THR A 442 16.21 -5.08 -3.50
C THR A 442 15.09 -5.99 -3.99
N PHE A 443 15.41 -7.22 -4.38
CA PHE A 443 14.45 -8.20 -4.89
C PHE A 443 13.78 -8.97 -3.73
N GLN A 444 12.45 -9.06 -3.74
CA GLN A 444 11.65 -9.69 -2.67
C GLN A 444 11.32 -11.17 -2.94
N GLY A 445 12.02 -11.81 -3.88
CA GLY A 445 11.82 -13.20 -4.26
C GLY A 445 10.85 -13.41 -5.42
N ASN A 446 10.95 -14.59 -6.04
CA ASN A 446 10.15 -14.99 -7.18
C ASN A 446 8.67 -15.18 -6.82
N GLY A 447 7.75 -14.66 -7.63
CA GLY A 447 6.31 -14.77 -7.41
C GLY A 447 5.74 -13.74 -6.43
N THR A 448 6.58 -12.98 -5.73
CA THR A 448 6.15 -11.86 -4.88
C THR A 448 5.65 -10.72 -5.77
N ASN A 449 4.43 -10.22 -5.57
CA ASN A 449 3.83 -9.15 -6.37
C ASN A 449 3.85 -7.78 -5.67
N CYS A 450 3.59 -6.70 -6.42
CA CYS A 450 3.57 -5.34 -5.86
C CYS A 450 2.21 -4.88 -5.31
N THR A 451 1.15 -5.70 -5.37
CA THR A 451 -0.21 -5.29 -4.97
C THR A 451 -0.37 -5.04 -3.47
N SER A 452 0.33 -5.79 -2.62
CA SER A 452 0.42 -5.52 -1.17
C SER A 452 1.61 -4.63 -0.80
N ASN A 453 2.36 -4.15 -1.80
CA ASN A 453 3.62 -3.42 -1.65
C ASN A 453 4.57 -4.05 -0.60
N PRO A 454 5.24 -5.17 -0.94
CA PRO A 454 6.14 -5.90 -0.05
C PRO A 454 7.44 -5.13 0.25
N CYS A 455 7.63 -3.95 -0.35
CA CYS A 455 8.81 -3.16 -0.13
C CYS A 455 8.80 -2.53 1.26
N PRO A 456 9.89 -2.66 2.03
CA PRO A 456 9.99 -2.06 3.35
C PRO A 456 9.76 -0.56 3.20
N GLN A 457 8.62 -0.09 3.69
CA GLN A 457 8.30 1.33 3.61
C GLN A 457 9.30 2.09 4.49
N PRO A 458 9.78 3.26 4.04
CA PRO A 458 10.57 4.12 4.89
C PRO A 458 9.76 4.35 6.16
N ALA A 459 10.28 3.86 7.29
CA ALA A 459 9.56 3.97 8.53
C ALA A 459 9.53 5.45 8.93
N LEU A 460 8.35 6.05 8.76
CA LEU A 460 8.11 7.44 9.08
C LEU A 460 7.89 7.56 10.59
N GLY A 461 8.40 8.63 11.17
CA GLY A 461 8.18 8.98 12.56
C GLY A 461 8.12 10.48 12.75
N ALA A 462 7.70 10.89 13.94
CA ALA A 462 7.62 12.28 14.35
C ALA A 462 9.03 12.87 14.43
N CYS A 463 9.28 13.89 13.62
CA CYS A 463 10.50 14.68 13.63
C CYS A 463 10.20 16.05 14.24
N CYS A 464 10.82 16.32 15.39
CA CYS A 464 10.67 17.59 16.10
C CYS A 464 11.78 18.55 15.66
N VAL A 465 11.42 19.55 14.88
CA VAL A 465 12.38 20.53 14.34
C VAL A 465 12.15 21.87 15.02
N THR A 466 13.19 22.41 15.64
CA THR A 466 13.16 23.76 16.21
C THR A 466 13.36 24.80 15.11
N SER A 467 12.37 25.67 14.90
CA SER A 467 12.46 26.79 13.97
C SER A 467 12.25 28.12 14.70
N ALA A 468 12.49 29.25 14.01
CA ALA A 468 12.20 30.59 14.54
C ALA A 468 10.71 30.80 14.90
N ALA A 469 9.80 30.00 14.32
CA ALA A 469 8.36 30.03 14.61
C ALA A 469 7.94 29.04 15.73
N GLY A 470 8.90 28.41 16.41
CA GLY A 470 8.67 27.38 17.42
C GLY A 470 8.99 25.96 16.94
N ILE A 471 8.60 24.97 17.73
CA ILE A 471 8.85 23.55 17.44
C ILE A 471 7.77 23.04 16.48
N GLN A 472 8.21 22.55 15.33
CA GLN A 472 7.35 21.93 14.32
C GLN A 472 7.50 20.41 14.39
N CYS A 473 6.37 19.70 14.38
CA CYS A 473 6.37 18.26 14.20
C CYS A 473 6.09 17.91 12.74
N LEU A 474 7.01 17.18 12.11
CA LEU A 474 6.88 16.73 10.74
C LEU A 474 7.00 15.20 10.69
N MET A 475 6.12 14.51 9.95
CA MET A 475 6.32 13.09 9.65
C MET A 475 7.44 12.96 8.61
N ARG A 476 8.58 12.40 9.00
CA ARG A 476 9.79 12.25 8.16
C ARG A 476 10.48 10.92 8.45
N THR A 477 11.40 10.52 7.58
CA THR A 477 12.34 9.44 7.93
C THR A 477 13.40 9.97 8.91
N GLU A 478 14.09 9.09 9.63
CA GLU A 478 15.20 9.46 10.52
C GLU A 478 16.27 10.31 9.80
N ALA A 479 16.69 9.88 8.59
CA ALA A 479 17.67 10.60 7.79
C ALA A 479 17.19 11.99 7.36
N GLN A 480 15.93 12.12 6.96
CA GLN A 480 15.33 13.41 6.62
C GLN A 480 15.20 14.31 7.86
N CYS A 481 14.95 13.72 9.03
CA CYS A 481 14.87 14.45 10.29
C CYS A 481 16.24 15.02 10.70
N ALA A 482 17.29 14.20 10.60
CA ALA A 482 18.66 14.62 10.84
C ALA A 482 19.11 15.72 9.87
N ALA A 483 18.75 15.62 8.58
CA ALA A 483 19.04 16.64 7.57
C ALA A 483 18.38 18.00 7.86
N LEU A 484 17.24 18.00 8.55
CA LEU A 484 16.55 19.21 9.00
C LEU A 484 17.06 19.72 10.37
N GLY A 485 18.04 19.05 10.99
CA GLY A 485 18.52 19.35 12.33
C GLY A 485 17.48 19.09 13.42
N GLY A 486 16.48 18.23 13.15
CA GLY A 486 15.43 17.87 14.09
C GLY A 486 15.74 16.61 14.90
N HIS A 487 15.00 16.40 15.99
CA HIS A 487 15.08 15.20 16.81
C HIS A 487 13.99 14.20 16.40
N PHE A 488 14.40 13.00 15.99
CA PHE A 488 13.49 11.92 15.61
C PHE A 488 12.96 11.19 16.86
N GLN A 489 11.67 10.87 16.89
CA GLN A 489 10.98 10.26 18.04
C GLN A 489 10.69 8.76 17.85
N GLY A 490 11.37 8.13 16.89
CA GLY A 490 11.22 6.70 16.58
C GLY A 490 10.23 6.40 15.45
N ASN A 491 10.38 5.22 14.87
CA ASN A 491 9.57 4.73 13.76
C ASN A 491 8.12 4.45 14.19
N GLY A 492 7.15 4.88 13.38
CA GLY A 492 5.71 4.73 13.65
C GLY A 492 5.13 5.75 14.63
N THR A 493 5.96 6.60 15.24
CA THR A 493 5.51 7.65 16.15
C THR A 493 4.81 8.76 15.35
N LEU A 494 3.51 8.98 15.58
CA LEU A 494 2.74 10.02 14.89
C LEU A 494 3.00 11.41 15.46
N CYS A 495 2.92 12.44 14.62
CA CYS A 495 3.02 13.81 15.08
C CYS A 495 1.83 14.21 15.97
N SER A 496 2.15 14.66 17.18
CA SER A 496 1.20 15.15 18.18
C SER A 496 1.80 16.35 18.91
N ASN A 497 0.94 17.21 19.45
CA ASN A 497 1.29 18.35 20.30
C ASN A 497 2.03 17.95 21.59
N THR A 498 1.92 16.70 22.02
CA THR A 498 2.62 16.17 23.20
C THR A 498 4.01 15.61 22.90
N ILE A 499 4.27 15.21 21.65
CA ILE A 499 5.52 14.51 21.27
C ILE A 499 6.64 15.49 20.97
N CYS A 500 6.32 16.63 20.38
CA CYS A 500 7.26 17.73 20.20
C CYS A 500 7.02 18.83 21.23
N THR A 501 7.15 18.47 22.50
CA THR A 501 7.13 19.44 23.58
C THR A 501 8.49 20.13 23.67
N PRO A 502 8.52 21.46 23.92
CA PRO A 502 9.76 22.13 24.28
C PRO A 502 10.39 21.38 25.46
N PRO A 503 11.71 21.14 25.43
CA PRO A 503 12.38 20.56 26.58
C PRO A 503 12.05 21.44 27.79
N ALA A 504 11.61 20.81 28.87
CA ALA A 504 11.23 21.53 30.07
C ALA A 504 12.41 22.42 30.51
N THR A 505 12.10 23.70 30.73
CA THR A 505 13.08 24.69 31.18
C THR A 505 12.91 24.96 32.67
N GLY A 506 13.98 25.44 33.28
CA GLY A 506 14.06 25.73 34.70
C GLY A 506 15.19 26.71 34.99
N ALA A 507 15.29 27.14 36.24
CA ALA A 507 16.35 28.03 36.70
C ALA A 507 17.69 27.29 36.72
N CYS A 508 18.66 27.84 36.02
CA CYS A 508 20.05 27.40 35.98
C CYS A 508 20.92 28.41 36.72
N CYS A 509 21.56 27.96 37.79
CA CYS A 509 22.40 28.78 38.65
C CYS A 509 23.86 28.61 38.25
N ILE A 510 24.48 29.66 37.69
CA ILE A 510 25.89 29.66 37.32
C ILE A 510 26.68 30.61 38.21
N LEU A 511 27.93 30.25 38.48
CA LEU A 511 28.91 31.12 39.11
C LEU A 511 29.75 31.76 38.01
N ASP A 512 29.49 33.03 37.72
CA ASP A 512 30.23 33.80 36.73
C ASP A 512 30.85 35.03 37.40
N GLY A 513 32.18 35.17 37.31
CA GLY A 513 32.91 36.30 37.91
C GLY A 513 32.79 36.45 39.44
N GLY A 514 32.33 35.42 40.16
CA GLY A 514 32.10 35.48 41.63
C GLY A 514 30.68 35.90 42.04
N ALA A 515 29.78 36.14 41.07
CA ALA A 515 28.35 36.35 41.30
C ALA A 515 27.53 35.15 40.83
N ILE A 516 26.44 34.85 41.53
CA ILE A 516 25.45 33.89 41.05
C ILE A 516 24.56 34.57 40.02
N GLN A 517 24.54 34.02 38.81
CA GLN A 517 23.54 34.38 37.80
C GLN A 517 22.51 33.27 37.67
N CYS A 518 21.24 33.66 37.56
CA CYS A 518 20.14 32.75 37.27
C CYS A 518 19.68 32.93 35.82
N LEU A 519 19.68 31.84 35.05
CA LEU A 519 19.25 31.81 33.65
C LEU A 519 18.15 30.75 33.47
N ILE A 520 17.11 31.03 32.67
CA ILE A 520 16.15 29.99 32.28
C ILE A 520 16.74 29.18 31.12
N ARG A 521 17.03 27.91 31.36
CA ARG A 521 17.66 26.99 30.40
C ARG A 521 17.06 25.59 30.53
N THR A 522 17.33 24.71 29.57
CA THR A 522 17.09 23.28 29.74
C THR A 522 18.15 22.68 30.66
N GLU A 523 17.89 21.53 31.27
CA GLU A 523 18.86 20.82 32.13
C GLU A 523 20.21 20.60 31.41
N ALA A 524 20.17 20.11 30.17
CA ALA A 524 21.37 19.88 29.36
C ALA A 524 22.13 21.19 29.07
N GLN A 525 21.43 22.27 28.75
CA GLN A 525 22.05 23.58 28.54
C GLN A 525 22.66 24.13 29.84
N CYS A 526 22.06 23.84 30.99
CA CYS A 526 22.59 24.25 32.29
C CYS A 526 23.88 23.50 32.65
N ALA A 527 23.90 22.18 32.43
CA ALA A 527 25.09 21.36 32.63
C ALA A 527 26.24 21.78 31.68
N ALA A 528 25.93 22.12 30.43
CA ALA A 528 26.93 22.52 29.43
C ALA A 528 27.69 23.80 29.81
N ILE A 529 27.07 24.70 30.58
CA ILE A 529 27.71 25.93 31.08
C ILE A 529 28.21 25.80 32.53
N GLY A 530 28.26 24.58 33.07
CA GLY A 530 28.73 24.31 34.44
C GLY A 530 27.79 24.82 35.55
N GLY A 531 26.51 25.04 35.23
CA GLY A 531 25.51 25.51 36.17
C GLY A 531 24.78 24.40 36.92
N HIS A 532 24.16 24.75 38.04
CA HIS A 532 23.29 23.87 38.82
C HIS A 532 21.82 24.13 38.49
N TYR A 533 21.12 23.10 38.01
CA TYR A 533 19.73 23.17 37.57
C TYR A 533 18.75 22.95 38.74
N GLN A 534 17.81 23.86 38.95
CA GLN A 534 16.87 23.83 40.08
C GLN A 534 15.60 23.03 39.81
N GLY A 535 15.50 22.36 38.66
CA GLY A 535 14.36 21.55 38.26
C GLY A 535 13.37 22.26 37.33
N ASN A 536 12.52 21.46 36.67
CA ASN A 536 11.59 21.95 35.65
C ASN A 536 10.53 22.90 36.22
N GLY A 537 10.23 23.98 35.51
CA GLY A 537 9.22 24.96 35.90
C GLY A 537 9.68 25.97 36.97
N THR A 538 10.92 25.86 37.48
CA THR A 538 11.50 26.88 38.36
C THR A 538 11.89 28.13 37.57
N ASN A 539 11.63 29.31 38.10
CA ASN A 539 11.95 30.58 37.44
C ASN A 539 12.99 31.38 38.23
N CYS A 540 13.62 32.36 37.59
CA CYS A 540 14.63 33.20 38.24
C CYS A 540 14.04 34.36 39.06
N ALA A 541 12.72 34.59 38.99
CA ALA A 541 12.06 35.69 39.68
C ALA A 541 12.00 35.47 41.20
N THR A 542 11.96 34.22 41.66
CA THR A 542 11.96 33.86 43.09
C THR A 542 13.37 33.69 43.68
N ASN A 543 14.42 34.00 42.90
CA ASN A 543 15.82 33.78 43.25
C ASN A 543 16.10 32.37 43.85
N PRO A 544 15.80 31.28 43.12
CA PRO A 544 16.02 29.91 43.59
C PRO A 544 17.50 29.51 43.63
N CYS A 545 18.43 30.42 43.33
CA CYS A 545 19.86 30.16 43.36
C CYS A 545 20.43 30.59 44.73
N PRO A 546 20.64 29.64 45.67
CA PRO A 546 21.20 29.98 46.97
C PRO A 546 22.63 30.50 46.79
N PRO A 547 23.04 31.57 47.51
CA PRO A 547 24.43 32.03 47.50
C PRO A 547 25.37 30.88 47.85
N PRO A 548 26.58 30.81 47.25
CA PRO A 548 27.49 29.72 47.50
C PRO A 548 27.87 29.78 48.98
N ALA A 549 27.78 28.65 49.67
CA ALA A 549 28.20 28.58 51.06
C ALA A 549 29.73 28.79 51.12
N LEU A 550 30.14 29.89 51.73
CA LEU A 550 31.54 30.24 51.93
C LEU A 550 31.98 29.81 53.33
N GLY A 551 33.22 29.37 53.44
CA GLY A 551 33.84 28.99 54.71
C GLY A 551 35.34 29.28 54.72
N ALA A 552 35.93 29.18 55.90
CA ALA A 552 37.34 29.41 56.13
C ALA A 552 38.20 28.31 55.49
N CYS A 553 39.07 28.71 54.58
CA CYS A 553 40.04 27.87 53.91
C CYS A 553 41.46 28.21 54.37
N CYS A 554 42.15 27.22 54.94
CA CYS A 554 43.51 27.36 55.45
C CYS A 554 44.52 26.83 54.43
N VAL A 555 45.26 27.73 53.79
CA VAL A 555 46.28 27.37 52.78
C VAL A 555 47.68 27.65 53.33
N ALA A 556 48.60 26.73 53.08
CA ALA A 556 50.00 26.95 53.41
C ALA A 556 50.63 27.98 52.46
N SER A 557 51.32 28.96 53.02
CA SER A 557 52.11 29.98 52.31
C SER A 557 53.55 30.00 52.84
N ALA A 558 54.45 30.63 52.11
CA ALA A 558 55.87 30.78 52.49
C ALA A 558 56.04 31.46 53.88
N ASP A 559 55.08 32.29 54.28
CA ASP A 559 55.08 33.03 55.56
C ASP A 559 54.22 32.39 56.67
N GLY A 560 53.65 31.20 56.45
CA GLY A 560 52.77 30.50 57.40
C GLY A 560 51.41 30.11 56.81
N VAL A 561 50.39 29.91 57.65
CA VAL A 561 49.04 29.50 57.21
C VAL A 561 48.15 30.72 56.99
N GLN A 562 47.70 30.93 55.76
CA GLN A 562 46.77 32.00 55.36
C GLN A 562 45.33 31.50 55.39
N CYS A 563 44.41 32.33 55.90
CA CYS A 563 42.98 32.03 55.92
C CYS A 563 42.23 32.85 54.88
N LEU A 564 41.47 32.19 53.99
CA LEU A 564 40.67 32.81 52.93
C LEU A 564 39.22 32.33 53.00
N MET A 565 38.24 33.22 52.78
CA MET A 565 36.83 32.81 52.59
C MET A 565 36.64 32.27 51.17
N ARG A 566 36.39 30.97 51.03
CA ARG A 566 36.25 30.27 49.74
C ARG A 566 35.15 29.21 49.83
N THR A 567 34.72 28.66 48.70
CA THR A 567 33.90 27.43 48.70
C THR A 567 34.78 26.21 48.99
N ALA A 568 34.17 25.10 49.42
CA ALA A 568 34.90 23.85 49.67
C ALA A 568 35.76 23.40 48.47
N ALA A 569 35.22 23.47 47.26
CA ALA A 569 35.92 23.09 46.04
C ALA A 569 37.10 24.02 45.70
N GLN A 570 36.92 25.34 45.88
CA GLN A 570 38.00 26.31 45.69
C GLN A 570 39.12 26.12 46.73
N CYS A 571 38.77 25.73 47.95
CA CYS A 571 39.76 25.45 48.99
C CYS A 571 40.61 24.21 48.67
N GLN A 572 39.99 23.13 48.19
CA GLN A 572 40.68 21.94 47.73
C GLN A 572 41.59 22.23 46.53
N ALA A 573 41.15 23.05 45.58
CA ALA A 573 41.95 23.43 44.41
C ALA A 573 43.23 24.21 44.80
N MET A 574 43.20 24.96 45.91
CA MET A 574 44.36 25.67 46.44
C MET A 574 45.22 24.80 47.39
N GLY A 575 44.90 23.51 47.52
CA GLY A 575 45.59 22.60 48.45
C GLY A 575 45.37 22.93 49.93
N GLY A 576 44.31 23.68 50.25
CA GLY A 576 43.98 24.13 51.60
C GLY A 576 43.01 23.22 52.34
N GLN A 577 42.95 23.37 53.66
CA GLN A 577 42.01 22.67 54.53
C GLN A 577 40.75 23.53 54.77
N TYR A 578 39.58 23.00 54.44
CA TYR A 578 38.29 23.69 54.59
C TYR A 578 37.63 23.39 55.94
N HIS A 579 37.19 24.43 56.66
CA HIS A 579 36.62 24.30 58.01
C HIS A 579 35.08 24.33 58.05
N GLY A 580 34.43 24.07 56.92
CA GLY A 580 32.98 24.00 56.81
C GLY A 580 32.33 25.35 56.49
N ASP A 581 31.08 25.25 56.04
CA ASP A 581 30.27 26.36 55.59
C ASP A 581 29.89 27.31 56.75
N GLY A 582 30.01 28.62 56.53
CA GLY A 582 29.72 29.65 57.54
C GLY A 582 30.86 29.90 58.53
N THR A 583 31.93 29.11 58.52
CA THR A 583 33.12 29.34 59.35
C THR A 583 33.90 30.56 58.84
N SER A 584 34.07 31.59 59.66
CA SER A 584 34.80 32.83 59.28
C SER A 584 36.30 32.74 59.59
N CYS A 585 37.14 33.42 58.80
CA CYS A 585 38.57 33.57 59.11
C CYS A 585 38.87 34.41 60.36
N THR A 586 37.89 35.16 60.88
CA THR A 586 38.03 35.96 62.10
C THR A 586 38.08 35.14 63.38
N SER A 587 37.62 33.88 63.37
CA SER A 587 37.64 32.99 64.53
C SER A 587 38.93 32.18 64.69
N GLN A 588 40.00 32.57 63.96
CA GLN A 588 41.30 31.87 63.90
C GLN A 588 41.18 30.33 63.75
N PRO A 589 40.42 29.81 62.76
CA PRO A 589 40.26 28.36 62.57
C PRO A 589 41.52 27.66 62.06
N CYS A 590 42.49 28.41 61.51
CA CYS A 590 43.72 27.86 60.95
C CYS A 590 44.81 27.70 62.01
N PRO A 591 45.42 26.51 62.17
CA PRO A 591 46.51 26.29 63.10
C PRO A 591 47.73 27.13 62.70
N GLN A 592 48.15 28.04 63.58
CA GLN A 592 49.39 28.78 63.38
C GLN A 592 50.59 27.88 63.70
N PRO A 593 51.70 27.97 62.96
CA PRO A 593 52.89 27.18 63.25
C PRO A 593 53.42 27.53 64.66
N PRO A 594 53.83 26.53 65.46
CA PRO A 594 54.36 26.79 66.79
C PRO A 594 55.64 27.64 66.68
N ARG A 595 55.71 28.67 67.52
CA ARG A 595 56.89 29.52 67.68
C ARG A 595 57.58 29.18 68.99
N GLY A 596 58.90 29.39 69.03
CA GLY A 596 59.71 29.09 70.22
C GLY A 596 60.93 30.00 70.29
N ALA A 597 61.59 29.99 71.44
CA ALA A 597 62.77 30.78 71.72
C ALA A 597 63.93 30.37 70.80
N CYS A 598 64.43 31.33 70.02
CA CYS A 598 65.60 31.20 69.16
C CYS A 598 66.75 32.03 69.73
N CYS A 599 67.85 31.37 70.05
CA CYS A 599 69.05 31.99 70.62
C CYS A 599 70.08 32.29 69.53
N ILE A 600 70.24 33.55 69.17
CA ILE A 600 71.17 33.99 68.13
C ILE A 600 72.45 34.49 68.80
N SER A 601 73.60 33.95 68.40
CA SER A 601 74.91 34.33 68.94
C SER A 601 75.68 35.16 67.94
N ASN A 602 76.03 36.40 68.31
CA ASN A 602 76.87 37.28 67.49
C ASN A 602 78.30 37.34 68.06
N PRO A 603 79.35 37.32 67.22
CA PRO A 603 80.72 37.49 67.70
C PRO A 603 80.89 38.86 68.38
N GLY A 604 81.18 38.87 69.69
CA GLY A 604 81.42 40.08 70.46
C GLY A 604 80.22 40.67 71.21
N ALA A 605 79.03 40.04 71.16
CA ALA A 605 77.86 40.43 71.92
C ALA A 605 77.24 39.22 72.66
N PRO A 606 76.54 39.44 73.80
CA PRO A 606 75.81 38.36 74.44
C PRO A 606 74.70 37.83 73.52
N PRO A 607 74.39 36.52 73.56
CA PRO A 607 73.32 35.93 72.76
C PRO A 607 71.97 36.56 73.15
N PHE A 608 71.16 36.90 72.14
CA PHE A 608 69.82 37.45 72.36
C PHE A 608 68.74 36.48 71.87
N CYS A 609 67.56 36.55 72.48
CA CYS A 609 66.47 35.62 72.25
C CYS A 609 65.31 36.27 71.48
N VAL A 610 64.81 35.62 70.42
CA VAL A 610 63.60 36.02 69.67
C VAL A 610 62.66 34.84 69.47
N LEU A 611 61.35 35.08 69.41
CA LEU A 611 60.34 34.04 69.14
C LEU A 611 60.19 33.84 67.63
N LEU A 612 60.82 32.79 67.10
CA LEU A 612 60.79 32.43 65.68
C LEU A 612 60.21 31.02 65.50
N THR A 613 59.86 30.65 64.27
CA THR A 613 59.61 29.24 63.94
C THR A 613 60.94 28.46 63.89
N PRO A 614 60.93 27.12 64.00
CA PRO A 614 62.16 26.32 63.91
C PRO A 614 62.97 26.61 62.64
N ALA A 615 62.30 26.78 61.50
CA ALA A 615 62.92 27.05 60.22
C ALA A 615 63.53 28.47 60.15
N GLN A 616 62.81 29.48 60.66
CA GLN A 616 63.32 30.86 60.74
C GLN A 616 64.51 30.97 61.71
N CYS A 617 64.49 30.21 62.80
CA CYS A 617 65.62 30.18 63.74
C CYS A 617 66.90 29.61 63.08
N ALA A 618 66.74 28.55 62.30
CA ALA A 618 67.84 27.95 61.54
C ALA A 618 68.39 28.87 60.45
N SER A 619 67.53 29.64 59.77
CA SER A 619 67.98 30.59 58.73
C SER A 619 68.78 31.77 59.32
N GLU A 620 68.45 32.20 60.53
CA GLU A 620 69.19 33.24 61.26
C GLU A 620 70.46 32.69 61.96
N GLY A 621 70.79 31.40 61.78
CA GLY A 621 71.96 30.77 62.41
C GLY A 621 71.85 30.62 63.93
N GLY A 622 70.64 30.69 64.49
CA GLY A 622 70.36 30.58 65.91
C GLY A 622 70.06 29.14 66.38
N ALA A 623 70.18 28.91 67.69
CA ALA A 623 69.79 27.65 68.33
C ALA A 623 68.34 27.71 68.82
N TYR A 624 67.48 26.84 68.29
CA TYR A 624 66.07 26.75 68.66
C TYR A 624 65.87 25.91 69.94
N GLN A 625 65.18 26.46 70.94
CA GLN A 625 65.03 25.84 72.27
C GLN A 625 63.75 25.00 72.43
N GLY A 626 62.98 24.82 71.36
CA GLY A 626 61.76 24.01 71.33
C GLY A 626 60.47 24.83 71.25
N ASP A 627 59.40 24.18 70.81
CA ASP A 627 58.09 24.80 70.57
C ASP A 627 57.46 25.35 71.86
N ASN A 628 56.85 26.53 71.77
CA ASN A 628 56.24 27.26 72.89
C ASN A 628 57.21 27.66 74.01
N THR A 629 58.51 27.56 73.79
CA THR A 629 59.53 28.03 74.74
C THR A 629 59.58 29.55 74.72
N ALA A 630 59.35 30.20 75.87
CA ALA A 630 59.42 31.66 75.98
C ALA A 630 60.87 32.17 75.98
N CYS A 631 61.08 33.35 75.40
CA CYS A 631 62.35 34.06 75.50
C CYS A 631 62.47 34.74 76.86
N ASN A 632 63.41 34.25 77.69
CA ASN A 632 63.79 34.89 78.95
C ASN A 632 65.32 34.93 79.08
N ASP A 633 65.81 35.70 80.07
CA ASP A 633 67.24 35.97 80.29
C ASP A 633 68.09 34.71 80.58
N ALA A 634 67.48 33.57 80.91
CA ALA A 634 68.17 32.31 81.17
C ALA A 634 68.16 31.36 79.96
N THR A 635 67.24 31.54 79.00
CA THR A 635 67.03 30.61 77.88
C THR A 635 68.24 30.52 76.93
N CYS A 636 69.06 31.57 76.84
CA CYS A 636 70.16 31.66 75.86
C CYS A 636 71.56 31.82 76.47
N VAL A 637 71.74 31.62 77.78
CA VAL A 637 73.07 31.78 78.42
C VAL A 637 73.91 30.50 78.24
N PRO A 638 75.18 30.58 77.80
CA PRO A 638 76.05 29.42 77.66
C PRO A 638 76.23 28.65 78.97
N THR A 639 76.16 27.32 78.90
CA THR A 639 76.32 26.41 80.04
C THR A 639 77.71 26.57 80.68
N GLY A 640 77.73 26.79 82.00
CA GLY A 640 78.95 26.86 82.81
C GLY A 640 79.39 28.26 83.23
N LEU A 641 78.73 29.33 82.78
CA LEU A 641 78.97 30.70 83.24
C LEU A 641 77.97 31.11 84.32
N GLY A 642 78.44 31.86 85.31
CA GLY A 642 77.61 32.45 86.36
C GLY A 642 78.23 33.73 86.92
N ALA A 643 77.46 34.46 87.72
CA ALA A 643 77.90 35.68 88.36
C ALA A 643 79.02 35.39 89.37
N CYS A 644 80.20 35.92 89.09
CA CYS A 644 81.36 35.90 89.95
C CYS A 644 81.53 37.26 90.64
N CYS A 645 81.46 37.25 91.96
CA CYS A 645 81.58 38.46 92.78
C CYS A 645 83.01 38.58 93.30
N VAL A 646 83.80 39.48 92.72
CA VAL A 646 85.20 39.73 93.12
C VAL A 646 85.30 41.05 93.87
N VAL A 647 86.18 41.11 94.87
CA VAL A 647 86.45 42.31 95.66
C VAL A 647 87.83 42.83 95.28
N GLY A 648 87.89 44.02 94.67
CA GLY A 648 89.14 44.66 94.27
C GLY A 648 89.08 46.16 94.55
N GLY A 649 90.08 46.70 95.26
CA GLY A 649 90.22 48.15 95.48
C GLY A 649 89.09 48.81 96.30
N GLY A 650 88.29 48.05 97.05
CA GLY A 650 87.20 48.57 97.89
C GLY A 650 85.79 48.54 97.27
N LEU A 651 85.61 47.95 96.08
CA LEU A 651 84.30 47.78 95.43
C LEU A 651 84.06 46.31 95.03
N ILE A 652 82.80 45.88 95.05
CA ILE A 652 82.37 44.54 94.60
C ILE A 652 82.05 44.61 93.11
N GLN A 653 82.79 43.87 92.27
CA GLN A 653 82.51 43.75 90.84
C GLN A 653 81.85 42.40 90.54
N CYS A 654 80.80 42.42 89.70
CA CYS A 654 80.17 41.22 89.17
C CYS A 654 80.68 40.94 87.76
N LEU A 655 81.28 39.77 87.54
CA LEU A 655 81.69 39.31 86.21
C LEU A 655 81.07 37.96 85.88
N MET A 656 80.61 37.75 84.65
CA MET A 656 80.21 36.42 84.18
C MET A 656 81.47 35.59 83.90
N ARG A 657 81.71 34.55 84.70
CA ARG A 657 82.89 33.67 84.61
C ARG A 657 82.49 32.23 84.93
N THR A 658 83.37 31.27 84.63
CA THR A 658 83.18 29.90 85.13
C THR A 658 83.52 29.83 86.61
N GLU A 659 83.04 28.80 87.32
CA GLU A 659 83.39 28.58 88.73
C GLU A 659 84.91 28.57 88.95
N ALA A 660 85.65 27.86 88.08
CA ALA A 660 87.10 27.79 88.14
C ALA A 660 87.79 29.15 87.93
N GLN A 661 87.31 29.95 86.98
CA GLN A 661 87.83 31.31 86.75
C GLN A 661 87.48 32.26 87.90
N CYS A 662 86.31 32.08 88.51
CA CYS A 662 85.88 32.88 89.64
C CYS A 662 86.75 32.61 90.88
N ALA A 663 87.02 31.34 91.15
CA ALA A 663 87.92 30.91 92.22
C ALA A 663 89.35 31.44 92.00
N ALA A 664 89.86 31.42 90.76
CA ALA A 664 91.18 31.94 90.43
C ALA A 664 91.33 33.46 90.69
N LEU A 665 90.23 34.21 90.62
CA LEU A 665 90.18 35.65 90.94
C LEU A 665 89.89 35.92 92.43
N GLY A 666 89.78 34.87 93.26
CA GLY A 666 89.41 35.00 94.67
C GLY A 666 87.99 35.51 94.89
N GLY A 667 87.09 35.35 93.91
CA GLY A 667 85.69 35.76 93.98
C GLY A 667 84.75 34.68 94.48
N VAL A 668 83.54 35.07 94.86
CA VAL A 668 82.44 34.16 95.24
C VAL A 668 81.56 33.89 94.03
N PHE A 669 81.46 32.63 93.63
CA PHE A 669 80.61 32.19 92.51
C PHE A 669 79.17 31.97 92.97
N ARG A 670 78.18 32.60 92.32
CA ARG A 670 76.76 32.54 92.73
C ARG A 670 75.97 31.37 92.13
N GLY A 671 76.64 30.51 91.37
CA GLY A 671 76.03 29.38 90.67
C GLY A 671 75.90 29.64 89.17
N VAL A 672 75.86 28.55 88.40
CA VAL A 672 75.72 28.58 86.94
C VAL A 672 74.34 29.15 86.57
N GLY A 673 74.28 30.02 85.55
CA GLY A 673 73.04 30.65 85.07
C GLY A 673 72.63 31.92 85.83
N THR A 674 73.29 32.27 86.93
CA THR A 674 73.05 33.53 87.64
C THR A 674 73.68 34.69 86.87
N SER A 675 72.90 35.69 86.43
CA SER A 675 73.42 36.82 85.65
C SER A 675 73.85 37.99 86.54
N CYS A 676 74.77 38.84 86.05
CA CYS A 676 75.12 40.08 86.76
C CYS A 676 74.03 41.17 86.68
N ALA A 677 73.02 41.01 85.83
CA ALA A 677 71.95 41.99 85.65
C ALA A 677 71.04 42.11 86.88
N SER A 678 70.87 41.02 87.65
CA SER A 678 70.09 41.00 88.89
C SER A 678 70.85 41.47 90.13
N ASN A 679 72.07 41.98 89.95
CA ASN A 679 73.00 42.40 91.01
C ASN A 679 73.15 41.38 92.17
N PRO A 680 73.47 40.10 91.87
CA PRO A 680 73.57 39.04 92.87
C PRO A 680 74.80 39.17 93.80
N CYS A 681 75.62 40.20 93.64
CA CYS A 681 76.82 40.42 94.42
C CYS A 681 76.63 41.33 95.65
N ASN A 682 75.43 41.91 95.81
CA ASN A 682 75.10 42.84 96.88
C ASN A 682 74.99 42.18 98.29
N ASN A 683 74.91 40.85 98.37
CA ASN A 683 74.82 40.09 99.62
C ASN A 683 76.11 39.28 99.92
N THR A 684 77.28 39.78 99.50
CA THR A 684 78.57 39.12 99.81
C THR A 684 79.07 39.65 101.16
N ALA A 685 79.06 38.78 102.17
CA ALA A 685 79.41 39.10 103.56
C ALA A 685 80.92 39.38 103.75
N VAL A 686 81.36 40.59 103.39
CA VAL A 686 82.73 41.08 103.66
C VAL A 686 82.82 41.80 105.01
N GLY A 687 83.94 41.68 105.69
CA GLY A 687 84.20 42.28 107.01
C GLY A 687 85.67 42.56 107.25
N ALA A 688 85.98 43.23 108.35
CA ALA A 688 87.35 43.52 108.77
C ALA A 688 88.06 42.23 109.20
N CYS A 689 89.25 41.99 108.66
CA CYS A 689 90.14 40.90 109.01
C CYS A 689 91.43 41.45 109.61
N CYS A 690 91.74 41.01 110.83
CA CYS A 690 92.90 41.45 111.58
C CYS A 690 94.03 40.42 111.43
N VAL A 691 95.10 40.79 110.73
CA VAL A 691 96.27 39.93 110.48
C VAL A 691 97.50 40.51 111.16
N ASN A 692 98.38 39.66 111.72
CA ASN A 692 99.63 40.14 112.31
C ASN A 692 100.63 40.54 111.23
N SER A 693 101.17 41.75 111.32
CA SER A 693 102.20 42.26 110.42
C SER A 693 103.59 41.77 110.86
N PRO A 694 104.50 41.41 109.92
CA PRO A 694 105.87 41.01 110.23
C PRO A 694 106.68 42.05 111.02
N ASN A 695 106.26 43.32 110.99
CA ASN A 695 106.95 44.44 111.63
C ASN A 695 106.42 44.79 113.04
N GLY A 696 105.64 43.91 113.68
CA GLY A 696 105.23 44.05 115.08
C GLY A 696 103.98 44.90 115.33
N GLY A 697 102.90 44.69 114.58
CA GLY A 697 101.58 45.31 114.81
C GLY A 697 100.45 44.57 114.06
N VAL A 698 99.18 44.86 114.39
CA VAL A 698 98.01 44.22 113.73
C VAL A 698 97.53 45.09 112.57
N MET A 699 97.44 44.51 111.37
CA MET A 699 96.94 45.17 110.16
C MET A 699 95.49 44.73 109.89
N CYS A 700 94.64 45.68 109.48
CA CYS A 700 93.26 45.39 109.12
C CYS A 700 93.07 45.40 107.59
N VAL A 701 92.48 44.34 107.04
CA VAL A 701 92.09 44.24 105.63
C VAL A 701 90.61 43.86 105.49
N MET A 702 89.90 44.48 104.56
CA MET A 702 88.51 44.13 104.26
C MET A 702 88.48 42.91 103.35
N THR A 703 87.95 41.79 103.83
CA THR A 703 87.93 40.53 103.06
C THR A 703 86.77 39.63 103.49
N SER A 704 86.65 38.44 102.92
CA SER A 704 85.66 37.44 103.34
C SER A 704 86.20 36.59 104.51
N GLN A 705 85.32 35.97 105.30
CA GLN A 705 85.71 35.09 106.41
C GLN A 705 86.70 33.96 105.98
N PRO A 706 86.51 33.26 104.83
CA PRO A 706 87.45 32.23 104.40
C PRO A 706 88.83 32.79 104.03
N GLN A 707 88.87 33.94 103.35
CA GLN A 707 90.13 34.59 102.99
C GLN A 707 90.87 35.12 104.22
N CYS A 708 90.13 35.61 105.21
CA CYS A 708 90.72 36.03 106.49
C CYS A 708 91.42 34.85 107.20
N ALA A 709 90.76 33.70 107.25
CA ALA A 709 91.33 32.48 107.82
C ALA A 709 92.56 32.01 107.03
N ALA A 710 92.53 32.08 105.70
CA ALA A 710 93.67 31.73 104.85
C ALA A 710 94.90 32.64 105.08
N MET A 711 94.69 33.91 105.44
CA MET A 711 95.76 34.83 105.82
C MET A 711 96.21 34.67 107.28
N GLY A 712 95.65 33.72 108.04
CA GLY A 712 95.93 33.53 109.46
C GLY A 712 95.39 34.65 110.36
N GLY A 713 94.42 35.43 109.87
CA GLY A 713 93.84 36.56 110.59
C GLY A 713 92.55 36.24 111.33
N ALA A 714 92.18 37.11 112.28
CA ALA A 714 90.93 37.05 113.01
C ALA A 714 89.85 37.90 112.30
N PHE A 715 88.77 37.24 111.87
CA PHE A 715 87.66 37.89 111.17
C PHE A 715 86.68 38.51 112.18
N GLN A 716 86.36 39.80 112.01
CA GLN A 716 85.56 40.58 112.96
C GLN A 716 84.05 40.55 112.67
N GLY A 717 83.62 39.74 111.71
CA GLY A 717 82.21 39.59 111.32
C GLY A 717 81.85 40.39 110.08
N ALA A 718 80.83 39.94 109.36
CA ALA A 718 80.36 40.59 108.14
C ALA A 718 79.81 42.01 108.40
N GLY A 719 80.15 42.97 107.53
CA GLY A 719 79.75 44.37 107.64
C GLY A 719 80.66 45.23 108.53
N THR A 720 81.65 44.65 109.22
CA THR A 720 82.64 45.42 109.97
C THR A 720 83.67 46.05 109.02
N ASN A 721 84.13 47.27 109.32
CA ASN A 721 85.11 47.97 108.49
C ASN A 721 86.42 48.26 109.24
N CYS A 722 87.52 48.43 108.50
CA CYS A 722 88.83 48.71 109.08
C CYS A 722 89.00 50.13 109.62
N MET A 723 88.04 51.03 109.37
CA MET A 723 88.12 52.43 109.81
C MET A 723 87.79 52.58 111.29
N ASN A 724 87.02 51.66 111.88
CA ASN A 724 86.59 51.73 113.29
C ASN A 724 87.56 51.04 114.28
N GLN A 725 88.82 50.82 113.90
CA GLN A 725 89.85 50.10 114.69
C GLN A 725 89.36 48.79 115.36
N PRO A 726 88.77 47.85 114.61
CA PRO A 726 88.31 46.58 115.19
C PRO A 726 89.48 45.62 115.53
N CYS A 727 90.69 45.93 115.08
CA CYS A 727 91.92 45.18 115.34
C CYS A 727 92.71 45.90 116.45
N ARG A 728 92.59 45.43 117.70
CA ARG A 728 93.34 45.92 118.85
C ARG A 728 94.38 44.92 119.31
#